data_AF-A0A875S4L6-F1
#
_entry.id   AF-A0A875S4L6-F1
#
_cell.length_a   1.000
_cell.length_b   1.000
_cell.length_c   1.000
_cell.angle_alpha   90.00
_cell.angle_beta   90.00
_cell.angle_gamma   90.00
#
_symmetry.space_group_name_H-M   'P 1'
#
loop_
_entity.id
_entity.type
_entity.pdbx_description
1 polymer ?
#
loop_
_entity_poly.entity_id
_entity_poly.type
_entity_poly.pdbx_seq_one_letter_code
_entity_poly.pdbx_strand_id
1 'polypeptide(L)'
;MTSRKRNHREDEVEEEEEEEEEFEVNGLIDADESGSESEVEKKNEDKDFDDDEKNAPESDDSDAELDRLLREEDEEEKESEDGNSSDFEDAVEDTRSITDKLSGMKLRTLSSGSLNSIGERKGKWADGNSRILKPDIEPVYDSDDSDGEQYNTVGNIPLSIYDEYPHIGYDINGKRIMRPAKGSALEQLLESIDIPEGWTGLLDKNSGKALNLTEEELELIQKIEKNENPNDRIDPYAPTIEWFTSEVEVMPLMATPEPKRRFVPSKHEAKRIMKIVKAIREGRIVPPSQKIKQEEEEAEMDYDLWEGVDDEISKDHIMTLRAPKLAPPTNEESYNPPEEYLPTEAEKKQWEETDPIDRERGFLPEKYGALRKVPGYSEAIRERFERCLDLYLAPRVRKNKLNIDPESLIPQLPSPKDLRPFPIRTSTIYEGHTGRIRALAIDPSGNWLATGSDDGTVRIWEVLTGREVFKIIIIEDVKENSEDHIEALAWNPLSDIRLLAIACGSSVYLVVPPIFGYQLENMSKLKIENGWGYAKTGSDKTKMDVNEEDNDKVATKAEAAKWLKPTVSQSARDIACVIVTSRGSGSTSSSAIKKISWHHRGDYFVSVSPEGGNKASVLIHQLSKHASQSPFRKSKGIIMDAQFHPTKPSLVVMSQRYIRIYDLQQQKLEKKLLPGARWLSCMDIHPRGGDHIIAGSYDKRVLWHDLDLSNTPYKTLRYHEKAVRSVSFHKGGLPLFCSASDDGSIHVFHATIYDDLMSNPLLVPLKKLTGHKVINSLGVLDVCWHPKEAWLFSAGADSTARLWTS
;
A
#
# COMPACT_ATOMS: atom_id res chain seq x y z
N MET A 1 -63.81 -21.90 1.04
CA MET A 1 -64.99 -21.33 0.33
C MET A 1 -64.67 -19.88 -0.04
N THR A 2 -65.38 -19.30 -1.03
CA THR A 2 -65.68 -17.85 -1.25
C THR A 2 -64.78 -16.74 -0.63
N SER A 3 -64.45 -15.62 -1.31
CA SER A 3 -64.78 -15.17 -2.69
C SER A 3 -64.18 -13.77 -3.02
N ARG A 4 -63.43 -13.66 -4.14
CA ARG A 4 -63.19 -12.51 -5.08
C ARG A 4 -61.69 -12.46 -5.47
N LYS A 5 -61.24 -12.45 -6.74
CA LYS A 5 -61.56 -11.68 -7.97
C LYS A 5 -61.27 -10.17 -7.80
N ARG A 6 -60.54 -9.48 -8.69
CA ARG A 6 -60.20 -9.79 -10.10
C ARG A 6 -58.94 -9.01 -10.56
N ASN A 7 -58.44 -9.39 -11.74
CA ASN A 7 -57.48 -8.79 -12.69
C ASN A 7 -57.34 -7.23 -12.65
N HIS A 8 -56.28 -6.59 -13.17
CA HIS A 8 -55.58 -6.91 -14.44
C HIS A 8 -54.22 -6.20 -14.67
N ARG A 9 -53.28 -6.96 -15.27
CA ARG A 9 -52.29 -6.63 -16.33
C ARG A 9 -51.06 -5.73 -16.09
N GLU A 10 -50.04 -6.09 -16.85
CA GLU A 10 -48.77 -5.42 -17.14
C GLU A 10 -48.94 -4.18 -18.04
N ASP A 11 -47.94 -3.28 -18.04
CA ASP A 11 -47.07 -3.01 -19.20
C ASP A 11 -45.77 -2.31 -18.73
N GLU A 12 -44.79 -2.11 -19.63
CA GLU A 12 -43.37 -1.80 -19.35
C GLU A 12 -42.99 -0.31 -19.55
N VAL A 13 -41.66 -0.06 -19.50
CA VAL A 13 -40.87 1.06 -20.09
C VAL A 13 -40.28 2.10 -19.11
N GLU A 14 -39.08 2.52 -19.48
CA GLU A 14 -38.12 3.42 -18.83
C GLU A 14 -38.52 4.91 -18.98
N GLU A 15 -37.91 5.79 -18.18
CA GLU A 15 -37.16 6.95 -18.73
C GLU A 15 -36.24 7.56 -17.64
N GLU A 16 -35.13 8.16 -18.09
CA GLU A 16 -34.19 8.95 -17.28
C GLU A 16 -34.56 10.44 -17.44
N GLU A 17 -34.28 11.28 -16.43
CA GLU A 17 -33.82 12.67 -16.67
C GLU A 17 -33.25 13.30 -15.38
N GLU A 18 -32.10 13.98 -15.52
CA GLU A 18 -31.49 14.86 -14.51
C GLU A 18 -31.53 16.30 -15.05
N GLU A 19 -31.86 17.29 -14.21
CA GLU A 19 -31.48 18.71 -14.33
C GLU A 19 -31.61 19.29 -12.91
N GLU A 20 -30.50 19.50 -12.19
CA GLU A 20 -29.67 20.73 -12.19
C GLU A 20 -30.30 21.93 -11.46
N GLU A 21 -29.72 22.32 -10.32
CA GLU A 21 -29.52 23.74 -9.97
C GLU A 21 -28.29 23.88 -9.04
N GLU A 22 -27.59 25.02 -9.13
CA GLU A 22 -26.17 25.17 -8.75
C GLU A 22 -25.93 25.64 -7.31
N PHE A 23 -24.79 25.29 -6.71
CA PHE A 23 -24.17 26.08 -5.61
C PHE A 23 -22.64 25.87 -5.49
N GLU A 24 -21.84 26.81 -6.00
CA GLU A 24 -20.47 27.07 -5.53
C GLU A 24 -20.52 28.21 -4.48
N VAL A 25 -19.84 28.26 -3.32
CA VAL A 25 -18.57 27.72 -2.78
C VAL A 25 -17.54 28.86 -2.51
N ASN A 26 -17.11 28.94 -1.24
CA ASN A 26 -16.05 29.74 -0.58
C ASN A 26 -16.49 30.96 0.27
N GLY A 27 -15.93 31.17 1.47
CA GLY A 27 -14.95 30.35 2.20
C GLY A 27 -14.59 30.86 3.62
N LEU A 28 -13.65 30.16 4.27
CA LEU A 28 -12.98 30.46 5.57
C LEU A 28 -12.39 31.91 5.60
N ILE A 29 -12.04 32.57 6.72
CA ILE A 29 -11.51 32.19 8.06
C ILE A 29 -11.65 33.44 9.00
N ASP A 30 -11.57 33.50 10.35
CA ASP A 30 -11.35 32.58 11.50
C ASP A 30 -11.79 33.26 12.84
N ALA A 31 -11.52 32.61 13.99
CA ALA A 31 -11.10 33.17 15.31
C ALA A 31 -12.12 33.50 16.45
N ASP A 32 -11.63 33.25 17.67
CA ASP A 32 -11.92 33.73 19.04
C ASP A 32 -13.35 33.63 19.64
N GLU A 33 -13.56 33.57 20.96
CA GLU A 33 -13.03 32.79 22.12
C GLU A 33 -13.79 33.33 23.37
N SER A 34 -13.97 32.49 24.40
CA SER A 34 -14.63 32.69 25.71
C SER A 34 -15.06 34.09 26.21
N GLY A 35 -16.25 34.17 26.83
CA GLY A 35 -16.53 35.22 27.83
C GLY A 35 -17.98 35.31 28.31
N SER A 36 -18.28 34.84 29.54
CA SER A 36 -19.49 35.23 30.29
C SER A 36 -19.37 34.95 31.80
N GLU A 37 -18.99 35.97 32.58
CA GLU A 37 -19.31 36.03 34.01
C GLU A 37 -20.61 36.82 34.25
N SER A 38 -21.09 36.78 35.49
CA SER A 38 -22.39 37.27 35.97
C SER A 38 -22.62 38.78 35.88
N GLU A 39 -23.88 39.18 35.72
CA GLU A 39 -24.71 39.92 36.70
C GLU A 39 -26.11 40.20 36.09
N VAL A 40 -27.25 40.40 36.77
CA VAL A 40 -27.84 40.05 38.08
C VAL A 40 -29.15 40.89 38.16
N GLU A 41 -30.27 40.31 38.64
CA GLU A 41 -31.53 41.00 39.02
C GLU A 41 -32.37 41.70 37.91
N LYS A 42 -33.69 41.98 38.06
CA LYS A 42 -34.60 41.93 39.23
C LYS A 42 -36.09 41.76 38.82
N LYS A 43 -36.90 41.09 39.69
CA LYS A 43 -38.40 41.13 39.78
C LYS A 43 -39.21 40.50 38.62
N ASN A 44 -40.44 40.01 38.81
CA ASN A 44 -41.33 39.84 39.98
C ASN A 44 -42.35 38.70 39.69
N GLU A 45 -42.97 38.13 40.73
CA GLU A 45 -44.34 37.51 40.75
C GLU A 45 -44.65 36.32 39.79
N ASP A 46 -45.41 35.29 40.15
CA ASP A 46 -45.80 34.72 41.46
C ASP A 46 -46.38 33.30 41.20
N LYS A 47 -46.07 32.31 42.06
CA LYS A 47 -46.97 31.21 42.55
C LYS A 47 -47.71 30.24 41.58
N ASP A 48 -48.14 29.04 41.99
CA ASP A 48 -48.06 28.26 43.25
C ASP A 48 -47.92 26.77 42.88
N PHE A 49 -47.27 25.95 43.74
CA PHE A 49 -47.75 24.64 44.20
C PHE A 49 -46.74 24.00 45.16
N ASP A 50 -47.13 23.81 46.44
CA ASP A 50 -46.91 22.58 47.23
C ASP A 50 -47.64 22.69 48.59
N ASP A 51 -47.80 21.57 49.29
CA ASP A 51 -48.81 21.36 50.35
C ASP A 51 -48.58 22.10 51.69
N ASP A 52 -49.67 22.66 52.21
CA ASP A 52 -49.94 22.88 53.64
C ASP A 52 -50.37 21.53 54.29
N GLU A 53 -50.22 21.24 55.60
CA GLU A 53 -50.08 22.14 56.75
C GLU A 53 -49.45 21.41 57.98
N LYS A 54 -48.78 22.17 58.86
CA LYS A 54 -48.59 21.94 60.33
C LYS A 54 -48.04 20.59 60.86
N ASN A 55 -46.86 20.67 61.48
CA ASN A 55 -46.78 20.91 62.94
C ASN A 55 -45.36 21.24 63.45
N ALA A 56 -45.27 22.08 64.48
CA ALA A 56 -44.08 22.41 65.26
C ALA A 56 -44.50 23.13 66.56
N PRO A 57 -43.62 23.29 67.58
CA PRO A 57 -42.30 22.68 67.77
C PRO A 57 -42.22 21.83 69.05
N GLU A 58 -41.11 21.10 69.24
CA GLU A 58 -40.54 20.89 70.58
C GLU A 58 -39.03 20.64 70.45
N SER A 59 -38.26 21.07 71.45
CA SER A 59 -36.79 21.11 71.42
C SER A 59 -36.23 20.79 72.81
N ASP A 60 -35.29 19.85 72.92
CA ASP A 60 -34.28 19.84 74.00
C ASP A 60 -33.23 18.72 73.83
N ASP A 61 -32.28 18.68 74.77
CA ASP A 61 -31.47 17.52 75.20
C ASP A 61 -30.57 16.82 74.17
N SER A 62 -29.42 17.44 73.87
CA SER A 62 -28.18 16.66 73.64
C SER A 62 -26.89 17.39 74.08
N ASP A 63 -26.77 18.71 73.88
CA ASP A 63 -25.63 19.47 74.42
C ASP A 63 -25.65 19.57 75.96
N ALA A 64 -26.82 19.44 76.58
CA ALA A 64 -27.00 19.49 78.04
C ALA A 64 -26.47 18.26 78.81
N GLU A 65 -26.38 17.08 78.18
CA GLU A 65 -25.76 15.91 78.81
C GLU A 65 -24.22 16.01 78.83
N LEU A 66 -23.63 16.64 77.82
CA LEU A 66 -22.18 16.79 77.71
C LEU A 66 -21.65 17.76 78.80
N ASP A 67 -22.37 18.86 79.03
CA ASP A 67 -22.05 19.87 80.05
C ASP A 67 -22.29 19.35 81.50
N ARG A 68 -23.13 18.31 81.64
CA ARG A 68 -23.28 17.54 82.90
C ARG A 68 -22.07 16.68 83.20
N LEU A 69 -21.65 15.84 82.23
CA LEU A 69 -20.53 14.91 82.42
C LEU A 69 -19.18 15.60 82.59
N LEU A 70 -19.03 16.84 82.12
CA LEU A 70 -17.83 17.66 82.36
C LEU A 70 -17.81 18.32 83.75
N ARG A 71 -18.96 18.41 84.44
CA ARG A 71 -19.05 18.98 85.79
C ARG A 71 -18.82 17.97 86.91
N GLU A 72 -18.96 16.68 86.65
CA GLU A 72 -18.74 15.61 87.64
C GLU A 72 -17.25 15.26 87.84
N GLU A 73 -16.32 15.83 87.05
CA GLU A 73 -14.86 15.63 87.24
C GLU A 73 -14.18 16.74 88.10
N ASP A 74 -14.89 17.83 88.47
CA ASP A 74 -14.31 19.02 89.15
C ASP A 74 -14.45 19.05 90.70
N GLU A 75 -15.20 18.12 91.34
CA GLU A 75 -15.50 18.19 92.80
C GLU A 75 -14.75 17.19 93.70
N GLU A 76 -13.95 16.24 93.19
CA GLU A 76 -13.25 15.23 94.03
C GLU A 76 -11.80 15.58 94.44
N GLU A 77 -11.19 16.70 94.01
CA GLU A 77 -9.79 17.06 94.35
C GLU A 77 -9.60 17.93 95.62
N LYS A 78 -10.36 17.70 96.71
CA LYS A 78 -10.04 18.26 98.05
C LYS A 78 -10.49 17.40 99.24
N GLU A 79 -9.58 16.60 99.80
CA GLU A 79 -9.28 16.65 101.25
C GLU A 79 -8.00 15.87 101.68
N SER A 80 -7.35 16.39 102.73
CA SER A 80 -6.28 15.80 103.58
C SER A 80 -4.97 15.27 102.97
N GLU A 81 -3.89 15.97 103.30
CA GLU A 81 -2.49 15.49 103.31
C GLU A 81 -2.17 14.71 104.62
N ASP A 82 -0.92 14.23 104.70
CA ASP A 82 -0.15 13.81 105.90
C ASP A 82 -0.40 12.46 106.60
N GLY A 83 0.70 11.91 107.16
CA GLY A 83 0.52 11.16 108.40
C GLY A 83 1.74 10.53 109.07
N ASN A 84 2.20 9.37 108.56
CA ASN A 84 3.35 8.58 109.03
C ASN A 84 3.23 7.82 110.39
N SER A 85 4.05 6.76 110.52
CA SER A 85 4.65 6.15 111.74
C SER A 85 3.96 4.99 112.52
N SER A 86 4.75 3.91 112.72
CA SER A 86 4.99 3.03 113.92
C SER A 86 3.92 2.84 115.01
N ASP A 87 3.77 1.68 115.70
CA ASP A 87 4.54 0.42 115.82
C ASP A 87 3.62 -0.72 116.33
N PHE A 88 3.95 -2.00 116.07
CA PHE A 88 4.35 -3.00 117.11
C PHE A 88 4.67 -4.41 116.55
N GLU A 89 5.53 -5.14 117.27
CA GLU A 89 5.92 -6.55 117.07
C GLU A 89 4.90 -7.51 117.77
N ASP A 90 4.93 -8.85 117.75
CA ASP A 90 5.99 -9.84 117.46
C ASP A 90 5.35 -11.24 117.16
N ALA A 91 6.19 -12.26 116.90
CA ALA A 91 6.03 -13.71 117.10
C ALA A 91 6.01 -14.65 115.87
N VAL A 92 6.65 -15.81 116.07
CA VAL A 92 6.97 -16.88 115.11
C VAL A 92 6.82 -18.27 115.80
N GLU A 93 6.83 -19.43 115.14
CA GLU A 93 7.29 -19.79 113.79
C GLU A 93 6.50 -21.00 113.18
N ASP A 94 7.06 -21.58 112.11
CA ASP A 94 7.05 -23.01 111.75
C ASP A 94 6.02 -23.52 110.71
N THR A 95 6.46 -24.50 109.90
CA THR A 95 5.86 -24.88 108.62
C THR A 95 5.86 -26.40 108.38
N ARG A 96 4.74 -26.95 107.86
CA ARG A 96 4.70 -28.18 107.04
C ARG A 96 3.34 -28.46 106.40
N SER A 97 3.37 -29.28 105.34
CA SER A 97 2.22 -29.75 104.55
C SER A 97 1.33 -28.65 103.96
N ILE A 98 1.78 -28.06 102.84
CA ILE A 98 0.88 -27.37 101.91
C ILE A 98 0.07 -28.45 101.16
N THR A 99 -1.07 -28.82 101.71
CA THR A 99 -2.23 -29.17 100.88
C THR A 99 -2.94 -27.86 100.57
N ASP A 100 -3.05 -27.48 99.29
CA ASP A 100 -3.89 -26.35 98.92
C ASP A 100 -5.34 -26.64 99.36
N LYS A 101 -5.92 -25.70 100.11
CA LYS A 101 -7.26 -25.81 100.69
C LYS A 101 -8.36 -25.38 99.73
N LEU A 102 -8.04 -24.84 98.55
CA LEU A 102 -9.02 -24.46 97.53
C LEU A 102 -9.28 -25.57 96.50
N SER A 103 -8.23 -26.20 95.95
CA SER A 103 -8.35 -27.21 94.88
C SER A 103 -8.58 -28.65 95.36
N GLY A 104 -8.16 -28.99 96.60
CA GLY A 104 -8.32 -30.33 97.17
C GLY A 104 -7.47 -31.43 96.51
N MET A 105 -6.69 -31.12 95.48
CA MET A 105 -5.78 -32.06 94.84
C MET A 105 -4.55 -32.34 95.71
N LYS A 106 -4.25 -33.62 95.95
CA LYS A 106 -2.94 -34.02 96.47
C LYS A 106 -1.93 -33.99 95.33
N LEU A 107 -1.01 -33.02 95.38
CA LEU A 107 0.20 -33.02 94.55
C LEU A 107 0.89 -34.38 94.66
N ARG A 108 1.01 -35.08 93.53
CA ARG A 108 1.85 -36.28 93.42
C ARG A 108 3.26 -35.80 93.15
N THR A 109 4.14 -35.86 94.15
CA THR A 109 5.57 -35.76 93.88
C THR A 109 5.98 -36.90 92.95
N LEU A 110 6.57 -36.55 91.80
CA LEU A 110 7.18 -37.53 90.90
C LEU A 110 8.25 -38.29 91.69
N SER A 111 8.05 -39.59 91.88
CA SER A 111 9.01 -40.43 92.58
C SER A 111 10.25 -40.58 91.71
N SER A 112 11.41 -40.15 92.20
CA SER A 112 12.70 -40.56 91.67
C SER A 112 12.80 -42.09 91.69
N GLY A 113 12.66 -42.70 90.50
CA GLY A 113 12.75 -44.15 90.34
C GLY A 113 14.15 -44.64 90.69
N SER A 114 14.22 -45.77 91.41
CA SER A 114 15.47 -46.47 91.74
C SER A 114 16.54 -45.66 92.50
N LEU A 115 16.37 -45.54 93.82
CA LEU A 115 17.51 -45.68 94.76
C LEU A 115 17.12 -46.14 96.19
N ASN A 116 15.83 -46.20 96.54
CA ASN A 116 15.35 -46.76 97.81
C ASN A 116 15.55 -48.29 97.93
N SER A 117 16.79 -48.71 98.23
CA SER A 117 17.11 -50.11 98.58
C SER A 117 18.15 -50.28 99.70
N ILE A 118 18.58 -49.18 100.34
CA ILE A 118 19.38 -49.19 101.58
C ILE A 118 18.53 -48.59 102.71
N GLY A 119 18.48 -49.28 103.85
CA GLY A 119 17.38 -49.12 104.82
C GLY A 119 17.43 -47.85 105.68
N GLU A 120 16.53 -46.90 105.41
CA GLU A 120 16.27 -45.74 106.28
C GLU A 120 15.95 -46.14 107.73
N ARG A 121 16.86 -45.87 108.68
CA ARG A 121 16.57 -46.05 110.11
C ARG A 121 15.78 -44.85 110.64
N LYS A 122 14.46 -45.01 110.73
CA LYS A 122 13.56 -43.99 111.30
C LYS A 122 13.64 -44.01 112.83
N GLY A 123 14.27 -42.99 113.39
CA GLY A 123 14.32 -42.74 114.83
C GLY A 123 13.22 -41.78 115.28
N LYS A 124 13.30 -41.36 116.54
CA LYS A 124 12.53 -40.23 117.09
C LYS A 124 13.48 -39.17 117.66
N TRP A 125 13.01 -37.93 117.71
CA TRP A 125 13.53 -36.89 118.61
C TRP A 125 13.11 -37.17 120.06
N ALA A 126 13.67 -36.43 121.03
CA ALA A 126 13.32 -36.58 122.44
C ALA A 126 11.81 -36.39 122.68
N ASP A 127 11.21 -35.46 121.96
CA ASP A 127 9.80 -35.03 122.05
C ASP A 127 8.86 -35.95 121.24
N GLY A 128 9.36 -37.09 120.75
CA GLY A 128 8.56 -38.15 120.13
C GLY A 128 8.31 -38.03 118.62
N ASN A 129 8.54 -36.85 118.02
CA ASN A 129 8.46 -36.64 116.56
C ASN A 129 9.46 -37.53 115.79
N SER A 130 9.08 -38.02 114.61
CA SER A 130 9.92 -38.91 113.80
C SER A 130 11.11 -38.20 113.15
N ARG A 131 12.29 -38.83 113.15
CA ARG A 131 13.49 -38.35 112.45
C ARG A 131 14.07 -39.41 111.51
N ILE A 132 14.53 -39.00 110.34
CA ILE A 132 15.32 -39.84 109.46
C ILE A 132 16.76 -39.77 109.97
N LEU A 133 17.35 -40.90 110.36
CA LEU A 133 18.79 -40.97 110.61
C LEU A 133 19.48 -41.04 109.26
N LYS A 134 20.14 -39.95 108.88
CA LYS A 134 21.16 -39.96 107.81
C LYS A 134 22.35 -40.82 108.27
N PRO A 135 23.15 -41.40 107.35
CA PRO A 135 24.49 -41.87 107.71
C PRO A 135 25.32 -40.68 108.24
N ASP A 136 26.33 -40.99 109.04
CA ASP A 136 27.35 -40.00 109.43
C ASP A 136 28.12 -39.57 108.18
N ILE A 137 28.55 -38.30 108.13
CA ILE A 137 29.31 -37.74 107.01
C ILE A 137 30.79 -38.06 107.24
N GLU A 138 31.41 -38.77 106.31
CA GLU A 138 32.86 -38.96 106.30
C GLU A 138 33.52 -37.70 105.70
N PRO A 139 34.37 -36.96 106.45
CA PRO A 139 35.09 -35.81 105.91
C PRO A 139 36.26 -36.30 105.07
N VAL A 140 36.06 -36.32 103.75
CA VAL A 140 37.07 -36.63 102.73
C VAL A 140 37.49 -35.30 102.08
N TYR A 141 38.77 -35.17 101.72
CA TYR A 141 39.23 -34.10 100.84
C TYR A 141 38.96 -34.54 99.39
N ASP A 142 38.08 -33.82 98.70
CA ASP A 142 37.66 -34.13 97.33
C ASP A 142 38.62 -33.48 96.29
N SER A 143 38.38 -33.73 95.01
CA SER A 143 39.27 -33.29 93.92
C SER A 143 39.33 -31.77 93.69
N ASP A 144 38.45 -30.99 94.33
CA ASP A 144 38.39 -29.53 94.28
C ASP A 144 37.90 -28.98 95.64
N ASP A 145 38.62 -29.32 96.69
CA ASP A 145 38.67 -28.47 97.90
C ASP A 145 39.70 -27.35 97.66
N SER A 146 39.41 -26.13 98.13
CA SER A 146 40.25 -24.94 97.86
C SER A 146 41.60 -24.90 98.60
N ASP A 147 42.08 -26.04 99.10
CA ASP A 147 43.42 -26.23 99.65
C ASP A 147 43.98 -27.58 99.16
N GLY A 148 45.18 -27.57 98.58
CA GLY A 148 45.85 -28.77 98.08
C GLY A 148 46.67 -29.48 99.17
N GLU A 149 47.16 -30.69 98.89
CA GLU A 149 47.99 -31.43 99.86
C GLU A 149 49.38 -30.78 100.07
N GLN A 150 49.43 -29.77 100.93
CA GLN A 150 50.65 -29.04 101.28
C GLN A 150 51.49 -29.85 102.28
N TYR A 151 52.51 -30.54 101.78
CA TYR A 151 53.46 -31.29 102.63
C TYR A 151 54.24 -30.38 103.60
N ASN A 152 54.46 -29.11 103.21
CA ASN A 152 55.13 -28.11 104.02
C ASN A 152 54.15 -27.23 104.81
N THR A 153 54.34 -27.14 106.12
CA THR A 153 53.47 -26.36 107.03
C THR A 153 53.82 -24.87 107.11
N VAL A 154 54.77 -24.39 106.31
CA VAL A 154 55.08 -22.95 106.22
C VAL A 154 53.99 -22.22 105.43
N GLY A 155 53.17 -21.45 106.14
CA GLY A 155 52.15 -20.58 105.55
C GLY A 155 52.73 -19.40 104.77
N ASN A 156 52.00 -18.30 104.69
CA ASN A 156 52.41 -17.13 103.89
C ASN A 156 53.53 -16.30 104.56
N ILE A 157 54.73 -16.86 104.63
CA ILE A 157 55.97 -16.24 105.13
C ILE A 157 57.04 -16.21 104.02
N PRO A 158 57.93 -15.20 103.99
CA PRO A 158 58.94 -15.09 102.94
C PRO A 158 60.00 -16.21 103.07
N LEU A 159 60.22 -16.94 101.97
CA LEU A 159 61.14 -18.09 101.91
C LEU A 159 62.61 -17.70 102.17
N SER A 160 62.98 -16.42 102.05
CA SER A 160 64.33 -15.90 102.32
C SER A 160 64.83 -16.19 103.74
N ILE A 161 63.92 -16.37 104.71
CA ILE A 161 64.24 -16.81 106.08
C ILE A 161 64.95 -18.17 106.09
N TYR A 162 64.71 -19.02 105.08
CA TYR A 162 65.29 -20.35 104.94
C TYR A 162 66.51 -20.43 104.00
N ASP A 163 66.97 -19.34 103.39
CA ASP A 163 68.06 -19.41 102.38
C ASP A 163 69.45 -19.66 102.97
N GLU A 164 69.65 -19.34 104.25
CA GLU A 164 70.83 -19.75 105.03
C GLU A 164 70.73 -21.20 105.56
N TYR A 165 69.57 -21.86 105.41
CA TYR A 165 69.27 -23.16 106.00
C TYR A 165 69.20 -24.32 104.97
N PRO A 166 69.63 -25.54 105.35
CA PRO A 166 69.61 -26.71 104.46
C PRO A 166 68.22 -27.36 104.31
N HIS A 167 67.19 -26.79 104.94
CA HIS A 167 65.81 -27.27 104.96
C HIS A 167 64.84 -26.09 104.82
N ILE A 168 63.66 -26.33 104.29
CA ILE A 168 62.59 -25.33 104.14
C ILE A 168 61.39 -25.82 104.93
N GLY A 169 61.19 -25.29 106.14
CA GLY A 169 60.04 -25.67 106.96
C GLY A 169 60.04 -27.12 107.48
N TYR A 170 58.86 -27.58 107.86
CA TYR A 170 58.63 -28.84 108.57
C TYR A 170 57.33 -29.52 108.10
N ASP A 171 57.30 -30.86 108.13
CA ASP A 171 56.06 -31.64 107.91
C ASP A 171 55.11 -31.52 109.11
N ILE A 172 53.86 -31.97 108.93
CA ILE A 172 52.81 -31.97 109.96
C ILE A 172 53.23 -32.75 111.23
N ASN A 173 54.23 -33.65 111.12
CA ASN A 173 54.77 -34.46 112.21
C ASN A 173 56.05 -33.87 112.85
N GLY A 174 56.49 -32.67 112.44
CA GLY A 174 57.69 -32.00 112.97
C GLY A 174 59.03 -32.48 112.40
N LYS A 175 59.06 -33.17 111.26
CA LYS A 175 60.30 -33.54 110.53
C LYS A 175 60.75 -32.40 109.62
N ARG A 176 62.06 -32.21 109.45
CA ARG A 176 62.64 -31.20 108.55
C ARG A 176 62.49 -31.61 107.09
N ILE A 177 61.95 -30.72 106.27
CA ILE A 177 61.87 -30.90 104.82
C ILE A 177 63.18 -30.41 104.20
N MET A 178 64.09 -31.33 103.91
CA MET A 178 65.42 -31.02 103.36
C MET A 178 65.30 -30.46 101.95
N ARG A 179 66.13 -29.45 101.61
CA ARG A 179 66.22 -28.99 100.22
C ARG A 179 66.72 -30.14 99.33
N PRO A 180 66.17 -30.33 98.12
CA PRO A 180 66.77 -31.22 97.13
C PRO A 180 68.16 -30.71 96.76
N ALA A 181 69.00 -31.59 96.21
CA ALA A 181 70.34 -31.19 95.78
C ALA A 181 70.28 -30.01 94.80
N LYS A 182 71.04 -28.94 95.09
CA LYS A 182 71.20 -27.83 94.15
C LYS A 182 71.88 -28.39 92.88
N GLY A 183 71.30 -28.08 91.72
CA GLY A 183 71.84 -28.46 90.43
C GLY A 183 73.25 -27.90 90.20
N SER A 184 73.93 -28.36 89.16
CA SER A 184 75.26 -27.87 88.80
C SER A 184 75.24 -26.35 88.59
N ALA A 185 76.36 -25.66 88.85
CA ALA A 185 76.48 -24.23 88.53
C ALA A 185 76.30 -23.95 87.01
N LEU A 186 76.47 -24.96 86.16
CA LEU A 186 76.21 -24.91 84.72
C LEU A 186 74.71 -25.07 84.40
N GLU A 187 73.98 -25.83 85.23
CA GLU A 187 72.55 -26.11 85.12
C GLU A 187 71.74 -24.86 85.50
N GLN A 188 72.07 -24.24 86.64
CA GLN A 188 71.54 -22.95 87.08
C GLN A 188 71.83 -21.80 86.10
N LEU A 189 72.90 -21.92 85.31
CA LEU A 189 73.25 -20.95 84.27
C LEU A 189 72.43 -21.18 83.00
N LEU A 190 72.22 -22.44 82.59
CA LEU A 190 71.32 -22.79 81.49
C LEU A 190 69.87 -22.35 81.78
N GLU A 191 69.37 -22.62 82.99
CA GLU A 191 68.06 -22.14 83.47
C GLU A 191 67.89 -20.60 83.43
N SER A 192 68.99 -19.85 83.32
CA SER A 192 69.00 -18.38 83.20
C SER A 192 69.20 -17.83 81.77
N ILE A 193 69.47 -18.72 80.79
CA ILE A 193 69.62 -18.39 79.37
C ILE A 193 68.42 -18.92 78.60
N ASP A 194 68.17 -20.23 78.70
CA ASP A 194 67.04 -20.92 78.08
C ASP A 194 66.04 -21.28 79.19
N ILE A 195 65.02 -20.43 79.34
CA ILE A 195 64.02 -20.53 80.41
C ILE A 195 63.13 -21.78 80.18
N PRO A 196 62.84 -22.62 81.20
CA PRO A 196 61.94 -23.76 81.06
C PRO A 196 60.52 -23.36 80.62
N GLU A 197 59.88 -24.18 79.78
CA GLU A 197 58.62 -23.83 79.09
C GLU A 197 57.45 -23.49 80.03
N GLY A 198 57.41 -24.07 81.24
CA GLY A 198 56.40 -23.76 82.28
C GLY A 198 56.84 -22.81 83.40
N TRP A 199 57.96 -22.10 83.26
CA TRP A 199 58.57 -21.32 84.35
C TRP A 199 57.73 -20.13 84.83
N THR A 200 57.38 -20.12 86.12
CA THR A 200 56.58 -19.03 86.73
C THR A 200 57.40 -17.90 87.36
N GLY A 201 58.71 -18.05 87.48
CA GLY A 201 59.59 -17.14 88.23
C GLY A 201 59.43 -17.20 89.77
N LEU A 202 58.51 -18.01 90.30
CA LEU A 202 58.30 -18.22 91.73
C LEU A 202 59.04 -19.49 92.19
N LEU A 203 59.36 -19.58 93.48
CA LEU A 203 59.90 -20.79 94.10
C LEU A 203 58.78 -21.65 94.70
N ASP A 204 58.84 -22.96 94.47
CA ASP A 204 57.93 -23.93 95.10
C ASP A 204 58.17 -23.98 96.62
N LYS A 205 57.08 -23.93 97.40
CA LYS A 205 57.10 -23.98 98.86
C LYS A 205 57.57 -25.34 99.41
N ASN A 206 57.33 -26.43 98.68
CA ASN A 206 57.66 -27.79 99.14
C ASN A 206 59.13 -28.15 98.91
N SER A 207 59.69 -27.83 97.74
CA SER A 207 61.05 -28.20 97.34
C SER A 207 62.05 -27.04 97.27
N GLY A 208 61.60 -25.79 97.12
CA GLY A 208 62.48 -24.63 96.93
C GLY A 208 63.26 -24.62 95.60
N LYS A 209 62.82 -25.38 94.59
CA LYS A 209 63.16 -25.17 93.18
C LYS A 209 62.26 -24.10 92.57
N ALA A 210 62.53 -23.69 91.33
CA ALA A 210 61.55 -22.93 90.55
C ALA A 210 60.25 -23.75 90.40
N LEU A 211 59.10 -23.09 90.59
CA LEU A 211 57.78 -23.66 90.36
C LEU A 211 57.49 -23.56 88.86
N ASN A 212 57.29 -24.72 88.23
CA ASN A 212 56.93 -24.83 86.82
C ASN A 212 55.50 -25.39 86.72
N LEU A 213 54.72 -24.84 85.80
CA LEU A 213 53.39 -25.34 85.43
C LEU A 213 53.52 -26.60 84.56
N THR A 214 52.49 -27.43 84.58
CA THR A 214 52.31 -28.58 83.68
C THR A 214 51.75 -28.14 82.32
N GLU A 215 51.90 -29.01 81.31
CA GLU A 215 51.37 -28.78 79.95
C GLU A 215 49.83 -28.61 79.96
N GLU A 216 49.12 -29.42 80.76
CA GLU A 216 47.66 -29.31 80.95
C GLU A 216 47.24 -27.97 81.59
N GLU A 217 48.00 -27.47 82.57
CA GLU A 217 47.74 -26.14 83.18
C GLU A 217 48.02 -24.99 82.20
N LEU A 218 49.06 -25.11 81.37
CA LEU A 218 49.38 -24.11 80.34
C LEU A 218 48.33 -24.08 79.23
N GLU A 219 47.85 -25.24 78.77
CA GLU A 219 46.71 -25.32 77.84
C GLU A 219 45.43 -24.75 78.47
N LEU A 220 45.15 -25.05 79.74
CA LEU A 220 43.99 -24.54 80.47
C LEU A 220 44.01 -23.00 80.58
N ILE A 221 45.16 -22.42 80.94
CA ILE A 221 45.37 -20.96 80.97
C ILE A 221 45.18 -20.35 79.58
N GLN A 222 45.73 -20.99 78.54
CA GLN A 222 45.58 -20.49 77.16
C GLN A 222 44.12 -20.58 76.66
N LYS A 223 43.38 -21.65 76.99
CA LYS A 223 41.94 -21.74 76.69
C LYS A 223 41.18 -20.61 77.38
N ILE A 224 41.46 -20.36 78.66
CA ILE A 224 40.85 -19.26 79.44
C ILE A 224 41.15 -17.88 78.81
N GLU A 225 42.41 -17.60 78.44
CA GLU A 225 42.78 -16.32 77.80
C GLU A 225 42.00 -16.06 76.50
N LYS A 226 41.87 -17.10 75.66
CA LYS A 226 41.12 -17.02 74.39
C LYS A 226 39.60 -17.05 74.56
N ASN A 227 39.08 -17.32 75.76
CA ASN A 227 37.68 -17.66 76.03
C ASN A 227 37.21 -18.93 75.27
N GLU A 228 38.12 -19.87 75.04
CA GLU A 228 37.81 -21.24 74.62
C GLU A 228 37.31 -22.06 75.83
N ASN A 229 36.44 -23.04 75.60
CA ASN A 229 35.83 -23.83 76.68
C ASN A 229 36.89 -24.61 77.48
N PRO A 230 37.00 -24.44 78.81
CA PRO A 230 37.95 -25.20 79.62
C PRO A 230 37.66 -26.71 79.73
N ASN A 231 36.40 -27.11 79.50
CA ASN A 231 35.94 -28.50 79.63
C ASN A 231 35.43 -29.03 78.29
N ASP A 232 36.27 -29.83 77.61
CA ASP A 232 36.03 -30.36 76.26
C ASP A 232 34.86 -31.36 76.15
N ARG A 233 34.19 -31.69 77.27
CA ARG A 233 33.04 -32.62 77.30
C ARG A 233 31.67 -31.94 77.21
N ILE A 234 31.63 -30.60 77.13
CA ILE A 234 30.37 -29.83 77.08
C ILE A 234 30.09 -29.36 75.65
N ASP A 235 28.92 -29.73 75.12
CA ASP A 235 28.39 -29.18 73.87
C ASP A 235 27.86 -27.74 74.11
N PRO A 236 28.42 -26.69 73.44
CA PRO A 236 27.96 -25.32 73.61
C PRO A 236 26.53 -25.07 73.10
N TYR A 237 26.00 -25.96 72.26
CA TYR A 237 24.74 -25.78 71.51
C TYR A 237 23.74 -26.91 71.79
N ALA A 238 23.82 -27.52 72.98
CA ALA A 238 22.88 -28.53 73.44
C ALA A 238 21.41 -28.03 73.34
N PRO A 239 20.48 -28.82 72.77
CA PRO A 239 19.11 -28.37 72.52
C PRO A 239 18.33 -28.20 73.83
N THR A 240 17.51 -27.15 73.91
CA THR A 240 16.68 -26.84 75.08
C THR A 240 15.70 -27.98 75.38
N ILE A 241 15.84 -28.61 76.56
CA ILE A 241 14.91 -29.64 77.03
C ILE A 241 13.77 -28.97 77.80
N GLU A 242 12.56 -29.07 77.26
CA GLU A 242 11.31 -28.55 77.85
C GLU A 242 10.81 -29.41 79.02
N TRP A 243 11.60 -29.51 80.09
CA TRP A 243 11.31 -30.34 81.27
C TRP A 243 10.18 -29.81 82.18
N PHE A 244 9.75 -28.56 81.98
CA PHE A 244 8.70 -27.91 82.76
C PHE A 244 7.42 -27.69 81.92
N THR A 245 7.56 -27.07 80.74
CA THR A 245 6.45 -26.82 79.80
C THR A 245 5.81 -28.09 79.22
N SER A 246 6.42 -29.26 79.42
CA SER A 246 5.81 -30.57 79.15
C SER A 246 4.57 -30.88 79.99
N GLU A 247 4.41 -30.28 81.17
CA GLU A 247 3.23 -30.42 82.02
C GLU A 247 2.34 -29.17 81.93
N VAL A 248 1.13 -29.32 81.38
CA VAL A 248 0.22 -28.20 81.14
C VAL A 248 -0.63 -27.89 82.38
N GLU A 249 -0.55 -26.65 82.86
CA GLU A 249 -1.33 -26.18 84.01
C GLU A 249 -2.85 -26.16 83.73
N VAL A 250 -3.65 -26.66 84.68
CA VAL A 250 -5.11 -26.82 84.53
C VAL A 250 -5.91 -25.65 85.14
N MET A 251 -5.27 -24.81 85.96
CA MET A 251 -5.88 -23.62 86.57
C MET A 251 -4.93 -22.41 86.45
N PRO A 252 -5.45 -21.18 86.33
CA PRO A 252 -4.61 -19.99 86.29
C PRO A 252 -3.93 -19.74 87.64
N LEU A 253 -2.66 -19.30 87.59
CA LEU A 253 -1.80 -19.00 88.74
C LEU A 253 -2.38 -17.98 89.76
N MET A 254 -3.39 -17.19 89.36
CA MET A 254 -3.92 -16.05 90.12
C MET A 254 -5.45 -16.07 90.19
N ALA A 255 -6.01 -16.20 91.40
CA ALA A 255 -7.45 -16.23 91.66
C ALA A 255 -8.07 -14.82 91.85
N THR A 256 -7.60 -13.80 91.11
CA THR A 256 -8.09 -12.42 91.23
C THR A 256 -9.48 -12.26 90.61
N PRO A 257 -10.48 -11.68 91.32
CA PRO A 257 -11.81 -11.43 90.75
C PRO A 257 -11.78 -10.53 89.51
N GLU A 258 -12.54 -10.90 88.48
CA GLU A 258 -12.54 -10.16 87.21
C GLU A 258 -13.29 -8.82 87.30
N PRO A 259 -12.68 -7.69 86.91
CA PRO A 259 -13.34 -6.39 86.96
C PRO A 259 -14.40 -6.25 85.85
N LYS A 260 -15.54 -5.63 86.18
CA LYS A 260 -16.73 -5.50 85.29
C LYS A 260 -16.44 -5.04 83.86
N ARG A 261 -15.36 -4.27 83.64
CA ARG A 261 -14.86 -3.86 82.30
C ARG A 261 -14.41 -5.01 81.37
N ARG A 262 -14.33 -6.25 81.86
CA ARG A 262 -14.10 -7.46 81.03
C ARG A 262 -15.41 -8.03 80.45
N PHE A 263 -16.57 -7.70 81.04
CA PHE A 263 -17.89 -8.22 80.64
C PHE A 263 -18.81 -7.15 80.03
N VAL A 264 -18.62 -5.89 80.40
CA VAL A 264 -19.36 -4.73 79.86
C VAL A 264 -18.56 -4.14 78.69
N PRO A 265 -19.21 -3.73 77.57
CA PRO A 265 -18.54 -3.09 76.44
C PRO A 265 -17.62 -1.93 76.84
N SER A 266 -16.51 -1.76 76.10
CA SER A 266 -15.43 -0.87 76.49
C SER A 266 -15.85 0.61 76.42
N LYS A 267 -15.88 1.30 77.56
CA LYS A 267 -16.12 2.77 77.61
C LYS A 267 -15.09 3.57 76.79
N HIS A 268 -13.86 3.07 76.64
CA HIS A 268 -12.83 3.71 75.82
C HIS A 268 -13.11 3.53 74.32
N GLU A 269 -13.64 2.38 73.93
CA GLU A 269 -14.09 2.11 72.58
C GLU A 269 -15.31 2.96 72.24
N ALA A 270 -16.29 3.07 73.14
CA ALA A 270 -17.43 3.98 72.99
C ALA A 270 -16.99 5.46 72.81
N LYS A 271 -16.07 5.97 73.65
CA LYS A 271 -15.49 7.33 73.46
C LYS A 271 -14.79 7.46 72.09
N ARG A 272 -14.10 6.41 71.59
CA ARG A 272 -13.46 6.40 70.26
C ARG A 272 -14.48 6.35 69.12
N ILE A 273 -15.52 5.52 69.22
CA ILE A 273 -16.61 5.42 68.24
C ILE A 273 -17.31 6.77 68.11
N MET A 274 -17.68 7.43 69.22
CA MET A 274 -18.34 8.74 69.17
C MET A 274 -17.45 9.82 68.52
N LYS A 275 -16.14 9.79 68.76
CA LYS A 275 -15.18 10.67 68.06
C LYS A 275 -15.14 10.41 66.54
N ILE A 276 -15.18 9.15 66.12
CA ILE A 276 -15.21 8.77 64.69
C ILE A 276 -16.56 9.13 64.05
N VAL A 277 -17.69 8.87 64.73
CA VAL A 277 -19.04 9.25 64.27
C VAL A 277 -19.15 10.77 64.08
N LYS A 278 -18.58 11.57 64.99
CA LYS A 278 -18.50 13.03 64.80
C LYS A 278 -17.69 13.38 63.55
N ALA A 279 -16.50 12.81 63.37
CA ALA A 279 -15.66 13.07 62.20
C ALA A 279 -16.27 12.60 60.87
N ILE A 280 -17.12 11.55 60.87
CA ILE A 280 -17.90 11.11 59.70
C ILE A 280 -19.02 12.12 59.39
N ARG A 281 -19.79 12.58 60.40
CA ARG A 281 -20.82 13.64 60.21
C ARG A 281 -20.21 14.95 59.71
N GLU A 282 -18.99 15.27 60.14
CA GLU A 282 -18.21 16.43 59.70
C GLU A 282 -17.55 16.24 58.31
N GLY A 283 -17.76 15.10 57.63
CA GLY A 283 -17.21 14.80 56.30
C GLY A 283 -15.70 14.54 56.26
N ARG A 284 -15.03 14.45 57.43
CA ARG A 284 -13.57 14.32 57.56
C ARG A 284 -13.07 12.88 57.45
N ILE A 285 -13.97 11.90 57.58
CA ILE A 285 -13.68 10.47 57.41
C ILE A 285 -14.73 9.88 56.48
N VAL A 286 -14.29 9.38 55.32
CA VAL A 286 -15.12 8.62 54.38
C VAL A 286 -15.37 7.21 54.95
N PRO A 287 -16.63 6.72 54.98
CA PRO A 287 -16.95 5.36 55.39
C PRO A 287 -16.20 4.28 54.59
N PRO A 288 -15.77 3.16 55.22
CA PRO A 288 -15.03 2.11 54.51
C PRO A 288 -15.84 1.45 53.39
N SER A 289 -17.18 1.44 53.48
CA SER A 289 -18.08 0.96 52.43
C SER A 289 -18.09 1.81 51.15
N GLN A 290 -17.60 3.06 51.20
CA GLN A 290 -17.38 3.86 49.99
C GLN A 290 -15.96 3.67 49.43
N LYS A 291 -14.95 3.42 50.29
CA LYS A 291 -13.61 3.04 49.82
C LYS A 291 -13.60 1.72 49.07
N ILE A 292 -14.26 0.70 49.62
CA ILE A 292 -14.37 -0.62 48.95
C ILE A 292 -15.02 -0.46 47.56
N LYS A 293 -16.06 0.37 47.44
CA LYS A 293 -16.66 0.69 46.14
C LYS A 293 -15.71 1.40 45.17
N GLN A 294 -14.86 2.31 45.65
CA GLN A 294 -13.86 2.97 44.80
C GLN A 294 -12.76 1.99 44.35
N GLU A 295 -12.35 1.09 45.25
CA GLU A 295 -11.38 0.01 44.95
C GLU A 295 -12.00 -1.05 44.01
N GLU A 296 -13.31 -1.30 44.08
CA GLU A 296 -14.10 -2.12 43.13
C GLU A 296 -14.28 -1.41 41.78
N GLU A 297 -14.63 -0.13 41.75
CA GLU A 297 -14.80 0.70 40.54
C GLU A 297 -13.45 0.91 39.79
N GLU A 298 -12.32 1.00 40.50
CA GLU A 298 -10.99 0.99 39.88
C GLU A 298 -10.60 -0.40 39.35
N ALA A 299 -11.03 -1.50 40.00
CA ALA A 299 -10.78 -2.86 39.53
C ALA A 299 -11.66 -3.26 38.32
N GLU A 300 -12.89 -2.75 38.21
CA GLU A 300 -13.76 -2.94 37.04
C GLU A 300 -13.24 -2.27 35.76
N MET A 301 -12.16 -1.46 35.84
CA MET A 301 -11.50 -0.85 34.68
C MET A 301 -10.40 -1.72 34.06
N ASP A 302 -9.83 -2.69 34.79
CA ASP A 302 -8.74 -3.57 34.34
C ASP A 302 -9.30 -4.91 33.78
N TYR A 303 -9.93 -4.85 32.60
CA TYR A 303 -10.44 -6.03 31.87
C TYR A 303 -9.89 -6.11 30.44
N ASP A 304 -9.73 -7.33 29.92
CA ASP A 304 -9.33 -7.52 28.52
C ASP A 304 -10.53 -7.30 27.58
N LEU A 305 -10.49 -6.18 26.85
CA LEU A 305 -11.48 -5.79 25.84
C LEU A 305 -11.62 -6.82 24.70
N TRP A 306 -10.69 -7.77 24.56
CA TRP A 306 -10.65 -8.77 23.50
C TRP A 306 -10.99 -10.19 23.97
N GLU A 307 -11.22 -10.42 25.27
CA GLU A 307 -11.59 -11.75 25.78
C GLU A 307 -12.97 -12.17 25.25
N GLY A 308 -12.99 -13.23 24.44
CA GLY A 308 -14.22 -13.74 23.79
C GLY A 308 -14.58 -13.10 22.44
N VAL A 309 -13.70 -12.30 21.84
CA VAL A 309 -13.92 -11.77 20.47
C VAL A 309 -13.52 -12.81 19.42
N ASP A 310 -14.52 -13.51 18.85
CA ASP A 310 -14.32 -14.39 17.68
C ASP A 310 -13.84 -13.61 16.45
N ASP A 311 -12.84 -14.15 15.72
CA ASP A 311 -12.21 -13.53 14.53
C ASP A 311 -13.21 -13.11 13.43
N GLU A 312 -14.39 -13.73 13.36
CA GLU A 312 -15.37 -13.57 12.28
C GLU A 312 -16.01 -12.18 12.15
N ILE A 313 -15.92 -11.33 13.19
CA ILE A 313 -16.51 -9.98 13.20
C ILE A 313 -15.83 -9.06 12.15
N SER A 314 -14.61 -9.39 11.74
CA SER A 314 -13.74 -8.58 10.87
C SER A 314 -14.09 -8.57 9.36
N LYS A 315 -15.37 -8.71 8.98
CA LYS A 315 -15.81 -8.55 7.58
C LYS A 315 -15.65 -7.10 7.12
N ASP A 316 -14.56 -6.82 6.40
CA ASP A 316 -14.22 -5.51 5.84
C ASP A 316 -15.39 -4.92 5.04
N HIS A 317 -16.08 -3.97 5.65
CA HIS A 317 -17.24 -3.31 5.08
C HIS A 317 -16.79 -2.20 4.12
N ILE A 318 -17.66 -1.81 3.18
CA ILE A 318 -17.34 -0.84 2.13
C ILE A 318 -16.86 0.50 2.71
N MET A 319 -17.41 0.89 3.87
CA MET A 319 -17.08 2.13 4.59
C MET A 319 -15.85 2.02 5.52
N THR A 320 -15.36 0.80 5.82
CA THR A 320 -14.27 0.56 6.79
C THR A 320 -12.96 0.11 6.13
N LEU A 321 -12.70 0.62 4.91
CA LEU A 321 -11.48 0.34 4.14
C LEU A 321 -10.21 0.66 4.96
N ARG A 322 -9.57 -0.40 5.49
CA ARG A 322 -8.36 -0.31 6.31
C ARG A 322 -7.21 0.28 5.50
N ALA A 323 -6.42 1.16 6.10
CA ALA A 323 -5.24 1.72 5.44
C ALA A 323 -4.21 0.60 5.15
N PRO A 324 -3.47 0.65 4.02
CA PRO A 324 -2.47 -0.35 3.71
C PRO A 324 -1.37 -0.36 4.78
N LYS A 325 -0.96 -1.57 5.19
CA LYS A 325 0.24 -1.77 6.00
C LYS A 325 1.46 -1.38 5.18
N LEU A 326 2.50 -0.87 5.83
CA LEU A 326 3.81 -0.67 5.21
C LEU A 326 4.36 -2.02 4.72
N ALA A 327 5.15 -2.01 3.65
CA ALA A 327 5.89 -3.18 3.23
C ALA A 327 6.90 -3.62 4.32
N PRO A 328 7.24 -4.92 4.43
CA PRO A 328 8.35 -5.34 5.26
C PRO A 328 9.67 -4.80 4.71
N PRO A 329 10.63 -4.40 5.56
CA PRO A 329 11.93 -3.92 5.12
C PRO A 329 12.66 -4.88 4.18
N THR A 330 13.29 -4.33 3.16
CA THR A 330 13.98 -5.05 2.09
C THR A 330 15.51 -5.02 2.25
N ASN A 331 16.24 -5.76 1.41
CA ASN A 331 17.70 -5.72 1.41
C ASN A 331 18.28 -4.32 1.08
N GLU A 332 17.51 -3.45 0.42
CA GLU A 332 17.92 -2.08 0.08
C GLU A 332 18.02 -1.17 1.31
N GLU A 333 17.18 -1.41 2.32
CA GLU A 333 17.16 -0.70 3.61
C GLU A 333 18.20 -1.24 4.60
N SER A 334 18.91 -2.31 4.24
CA SER A 334 19.94 -2.89 5.11
C SER A 334 21.18 -1.99 5.18
N TYR A 335 21.81 -1.91 6.35
CA TYR A 335 23.01 -1.07 6.55
C TYR A 335 24.24 -1.50 5.74
N ASN A 336 24.19 -2.65 5.08
CA ASN A 336 25.27 -3.23 4.28
C ASN A 336 24.66 -3.94 3.06
N PRO A 337 24.09 -3.18 2.10
CA PRO A 337 23.41 -3.76 0.96
C PRO A 337 24.41 -4.35 -0.05
N PRO A 338 23.94 -5.25 -0.94
CA PRO A 338 24.66 -5.61 -2.16
C PRO A 338 25.06 -4.37 -2.97
N GLU A 339 26.19 -4.45 -3.67
CA GLU A 339 26.79 -3.29 -4.36
C GLU A 339 25.99 -2.85 -5.59
N GLU A 340 25.08 -3.69 -6.06
CA GLU A 340 24.07 -3.39 -7.10
C GLU A 340 23.05 -2.33 -6.66
N TYR A 341 22.88 -2.09 -5.35
CA TYR A 341 21.96 -1.08 -4.81
C TYR A 341 22.64 0.23 -4.42
N LEU A 342 23.97 0.32 -4.49
CA LEU A 342 24.68 1.58 -4.24
C LEU A 342 24.52 2.49 -5.47
N PRO A 343 23.86 3.66 -5.33
CA PRO A 343 23.59 4.53 -6.47
C PRO A 343 24.86 5.17 -7.00
N THR A 344 24.92 5.38 -8.32
CA THR A 344 26.01 6.11 -8.95
C THR A 344 25.96 7.61 -8.61
N GLU A 345 27.08 8.31 -8.78
CA GLU A 345 27.16 9.76 -8.56
C GLU A 345 26.14 10.55 -9.41
N ALA A 346 25.79 10.03 -10.59
CA ALA A 346 24.79 10.63 -11.47
C ALA A 346 23.36 10.44 -10.93
N GLU A 347 23.02 9.24 -10.44
CA GLU A 347 21.72 8.94 -9.85
C GLU A 347 21.54 9.64 -8.50
N LYS A 348 22.59 9.73 -7.67
CA LYS A 348 22.56 10.51 -6.43
C LYS A 348 22.25 11.98 -6.73
N LYS A 349 22.90 12.58 -7.73
CA LYS A 349 22.59 13.95 -8.15
C LYS A 349 21.15 14.09 -8.65
N GLN A 350 20.65 13.14 -9.45
CA GLN A 350 19.26 13.16 -9.92
C GLN A 350 18.27 13.08 -8.74
N TRP A 351 18.54 12.25 -7.73
CA TRP A 351 17.72 12.14 -6.52
C TRP A 351 17.78 13.42 -5.65
N GLU A 352 18.93 14.10 -5.59
CA GLU A 352 19.06 15.41 -4.95
C GLU A 352 18.32 16.53 -5.73
N GLU A 353 18.21 16.40 -7.06
CA GLU A 353 17.52 17.34 -7.97
C GLU A 353 16.00 17.09 -8.07
N THR A 354 15.50 15.90 -7.74
CA THR A 354 14.05 15.63 -7.66
C THR A 354 13.42 16.08 -6.34
N ASP A 355 12.23 16.67 -6.43
CA ASP A 355 11.45 17.11 -5.27
C ASP A 355 11.06 15.92 -4.36
N PRO A 356 11.08 16.05 -3.02
CA PRO A 356 10.89 14.94 -2.08
C PRO A 356 9.62 14.09 -2.26
N ILE A 357 8.55 14.67 -2.81
CA ILE A 357 7.25 14.02 -3.02
C ILE A 357 7.27 13.07 -4.24
N ASP A 358 8.05 13.40 -5.27
CA ASP A 358 8.13 12.64 -6.53
C ASP A 358 9.24 11.56 -6.51
N ARG A 359 9.96 11.42 -5.39
CA ARG A 359 11.04 10.44 -5.23
C ARG A 359 10.48 9.02 -5.07
N GLU A 360 11.00 8.08 -5.85
CA GLU A 360 10.69 6.65 -5.73
C GLU A 360 11.12 6.04 -4.38
N ARG A 361 12.14 6.63 -3.72
CA ARG A 361 12.65 6.24 -2.41
C ARG A 361 12.83 7.49 -1.53
N GLY A 362 12.32 7.44 -0.30
CA GLY A 362 12.51 8.50 0.70
C GLY A 362 13.95 8.62 1.22
N PHE A 363 14.74 7.55 1.11
CA PHE A 363 16.15 7.47 1.51
C PHE A 363 17.07 7.11 0.33
N LEU A 364 18.36 7.32 0.52
CA LEU A 364 19.42 6.88 -0.40
C LEU A 364 20.17 5.67 0.20
N PRO A 365 20.33 4.53 -0.51
CA PRO A 365 21.05 3.38 0.03
C PRO A 365 22.55 3.67 0.27
N GLU A 366 23.04 3.41 1.48
CA GLU A 366 24.47 3.55 1.85
C GLU A 366 25.01 2.27 2.51
N LYS A 367 26.31 2.01 2.33
CA LYS A 367 26.97 0.76 2.77
C LYS A 367 27.97 1.00 3.89
N TYR A 368 27.59 0.63 5.12
CA TYR A 368 28.41 0.76 6.31
C TYR A 368 29.05 -0.59 6.69
N GLY A 369 30.38 -0.69 6.53
CA GLY A 369 31.14 -1.93 6.82
C GLY A 369 31.18 -2.39 8.30
N ALA A 370 30.38 -1.81 9.20
CA ALA A 370 30.11 -2.31 10.56
C ALA A 370 28.88 -1.60 11.15
N LEU A 371 28.05 -2.31 11.92
CA LEU A 371 26.84 -1.74 12.55
C LEU A 371 27.12 -0.49 13.40
N ARG A 372 28.27 -0.44 14.09
CA ARG A 372 28.72 0.74 14.87
C ARG A 372 29.06 2.00 14.05
N LYS A 373 28.99 1.94 12.71
CA LYS A 373 29.18 3.08 11.80
C LYS A 373 27.86 3.62 11.25
N VAL A 374 26.74 2.97 11.52
CA VAL A 374 25.42 3.40 11.03
C VAL A 374 25.02 4.69 11.74
N PRO A 375 24.71 5.78 11.01
CA PRO A 375 24.28 7.03 11.61
C PRO A 375 22.84 6.93 12.15
N GLY A 376 22.45 7.87 13.01
CA GLY A 376 21.03 8.06 13.31
C GLY A 376 20.30 8.63 12.09
N TYR A 377 19.29 7.91 11.60
CA TYR A 377 18.54 8.32 10.41
C TYR A 377 17.63 9.53 10.73
N SER A 378 17.99 10.70 10.19
CA SER A 378 17.36 11.98 10.51
C SER A 378 15.93 12.14 9.99
N GLU A 379 15.58 11.46 8.90
CA GLU A 379 14.27 11.62 8.25
C GLU A 379 13.21 10.64 8.79
N ALA A 380 13.60 9.73 9.70
CA ALA A 380 12.69 8.80 10.38
C ALA A 380 11.49 9.47 11.07
N ILE A 381 11.67 10.67 11.64
CA ILE A 381 10.56 11.42 12.27
C ILE A 381 9.61 11.96 11.20
N ARG A 382 10.16 12.39 10.05
CA ARG A 382 9.37 12.93 8.94
C ARG A 382 8.56 11.85 8.26
N GLU A 383 9.15 10.70 7.93
CA GLU A 383 8.43 9.55 7.37
C GLU A 383 7.27 9.10 8.27
N ARG A 384 7.45 9.10 9.60
CA ARG A 384 6.39 8.74 10.56
C ARG A 384 5.29 9.79 10.63
N PHE A 385 5.64 11.07 10.55
CA PHE A 385 4.68 12.17 10.49
C PHE A 385 3.88 12.15 9.18
N GLU A 386 4.55 12.04 8.03
CA GLU A 386 3.95 11.92 6.70
C GLU A 386 3.06 10.67 6.62
N ARG A 387 3.51 9.52 7.15
CA ARG A 387 2.68 8.31 7.25
C ARG A 387 1.45 8.50 8.15
N CYS A 388 1.50 9.36 9.16
CA CYS A 388 0.32 9.73 9.95
C CYS A 388 -0.63 10.63 9.14
N LEU A 389 -0.14 11.62 8.38
CA LEU A 389 -0.96 12.39 7.45
C LEU A 389 -1.69 11.46 6.45
N ASP A 390 -0.98 10.48 5.88
CA ASP A 390 -1.54 9.45 5.01
C ASP A 390 -2.64 8.58 5.65
N LEU A 391 -2.73 8.52 6.98
CA LEU A 391 -3.80 7.76 7.64
C LEU A 391 -5.14 8.51 7.64
N TYR A 392 -5.15 9.84 7.72
CA TYR A 392 -6.37 10.62 7.90
C TYR A 392 -6.68 11.65 6.80
N LEU A 393 -5.67 12.18 6.09
CA LEU A 393 -5.87 13.12 4.97
C LEU A 393 -6.04 12.42 3.62
N ALA A 394 -5.32 11.31 3.39
CA ALA A 394 -5.30 10.67 2.07
C ALA A 394 -6.60 9.89 1.77
N PRO A 395 -7.29 10.16 0.63
CA PRO A 395 -8.54 9.49 0.28
C PRO A 395 -8.30 8.02 -0.09
N ARG A 396 -8.98 7.10 0.60
CA ARG A 396 -8.77 5.65 0.45
C ARG A 396 -9.63 5.08 -0.68
N VAL A 397 -9.01 4.52 -1.72
CA VAL A 397 -9.69 3.98 -2.91
C VAL A 397 -9.30 2.53 -3.16
N ARG A 398 -10.27 1.61 -3.28
CA ARG A 398 -10.03 0.24 -3.76
C ARG A 398 -9.70 0.25 -5.25
N LYS A 399 -8.43 0.01 -5.60
CA LYS A 399 -7.94 -0.15 -6.98
C LYS A 399 -7.65 -1.63 -7.27
N ASN A 400 -8.28 -2.17 -8.32
CA ASN A 400 -7.98 -3.52 -8.80
C ASN A 400 -6.67 -3.49 -9.61
N LYS A 401 -5.53 -3.84 -8.98
CA LYS A 401 -4.25 -3.96 -9.69
C LYS A 401 -4.27 -5.19 -10.59
N LEU A 402 -4.15 -4.97 -11.90
CA LEU A 402 -4.09 -6.04 -12.90
C LEU A 402 -2.72 -6.72 -12.88
N ASN A 403 -2.58 -7.71 -12.00
CA ASN A 403 -1.43 -8.64 -12.00
C ASN A 403 -1.64 -9.68 -13.11
N ILE A 404 -1.40 -9.28 -14.37
CA ILE A 404 -1.59 -10.09 -15.57
C ILE A 404 -0.33 -10.02 -16.44
N ASP A 405 0.05 -11.14 -17.06
CA ASP A 405 1.19 -11.19 -17.97
C ASP A 405 0.90 -10.37 -19.24
N PRO A 406 1.84 -9.54 -19.73
CA PRO A 406 1.60 -8.67 -20.88
C PRO A 406 1.30 -9.46 -22.17
N GLU A 407 1.73 -10.73 -22.25
CA GLU A 407 1.45 -11.61 -23.38
C GLU A 407 -0.02 -12.03 -23.45
N SER A 408 -0.74 -12.18 -22.32
CA SER A 408 -2.15 -12.57 -22.34
C SER A 408 -3.09 -11.43 -22.75
N LEU A 409 -2.57 -10.20 -22.91
CA LEU A 409 -3.27 -9.08 -23.53
C LEU A 409 -3.26 -9.14 -25.06
N ILE A 410 -2.42 -10.00 -25.65
CA ILE A 410 -2.30 -10.15 -27.11
C ILE A 410 -3.40 -11.12 -27.59
N PRO A 411 -4.23 -10.74 -28.59
CA PRO A 411 -5.26 -11.64 -29.10
C PRO A 411 -4.63 -12.85 -29.80
N GLN A 412 -5.20 -14.03 -29.54
CA GLN A 412 -4.82 -15.28 -30.22
C GLN A 412 -5.16 -15.18 -31.72
N LEU A 413 -4.15 -15.06 -32.57
CA LEU A 413 -4.26 -14.93 -34.02
C LEU A 413 -3.37 -15.95 -34.73
N PRO A 414 -3.74 -16.45 -35.93
CA PRO A 414 -2.88 -17.32 -36.73
C PRO A 414 -1.53 -16.67 -37.02
N SER A 415 -0.46 -17.46 -37.11
CA SER A 415 0.87 -16.91 -37.30
C SER A 415 1.03 -16.32 -38.72
N PRO A 416 1.75 -15.19 -38.89
CA PRO A 416 2.03 -14.66 -40.22
C PRO A 416 2.83 -15.61 -41.13
N LYS A 417 3.38 -16.73 -40.64
CA LYS A 417 4.05 -17.72 -41.51
C LYS A 417 3.05 -18.53 -42.33
N ASP A 418 1.87 -18.78 -41.77
CA ASP A 418 0.84 -19.65 -42.33
C ASP A 418 -0.02 -18.90 -43.36
N LEU A 419 -0.09 -17.56 -43.23
CA LEU A 419 -0.90 -16.66 -44.05
C LEU A 419 -0.17 -16.13 -45.30
N ARG A 420 0.78 -16.90 -45.85
CA ARG A 420 1.53 -16.58 -47.07
C ARG A 420 0.71 -16.87 -48.35
N PRO A 421 0.93 -16.15 -49.46
CA PRO A 421 1.96 -15.13 -49.70
C PRO A 421 1.53 -13.71 -49.33
N PHE A 422 2.49 -12.87 -48.96
CA PHE A 422 2.38 -11.42 -48.79
C PHE A 422 3.76 -10.78 -49.01
N PRO A 423 3.86 -9.48 -49.35
CA PRO A 423 5.14 -8.84 -49.60
C PRO A 423 5.94 -8.60 -48.31
N ILE A 424 7.25 -8.82 -48.36
CA ILE A 424 8.18 -8.76 -47.21
C ILE A 424 9.31 -7.75 -47.42
N ARG A 425 9.75 -7.54 -48.67
CA ARG A 425 10.93 -6.72 -49.03
C ARG A 425 10.70 -5.90 -50.29
N THR A 426 11.46 -4.82 -50.48
CA THR A 426 11.58 -4.17 -51.80
C THR A 426 12.33 -5.09 -52.77
N SER A 427 11.90 -5.12 -54.03
CA SER A 427 12.65 -5.75 -55.14
C SER A 427 13.21 -4.72 -56.12
N THR A 428 12.37 -3.74 -56.49
CA THR A 428 12.63 -2.78 -57.57
C THR A 428 12.31 -1.38 -57.09
N ILE A 429 13.17 -0.42 -57.41
CA ILE A 429 12.97 1.02 -57.14
C ILE A 429 12.86 1.71 -58.49
N TYR A 430 11.83 2.52 -58.68
CA TYR A 430 11.64 3.35 -59.87
C TYR A 430 12.20 4.74 -59.57
N GLU A 431 13.41 4.99 -60.05
CA GLU A 431 14.15 6.25 -59.86
C GLU A 431 14.14 7.07 -61.15
N GLY A 432 13.95 8.40 -61.03
CA GLY A 432 14.03 9.32 -62.16
C GLY A 432 13.13 10.55 -62.05
N HIS A 433 12.08 10.51 -61.21
CA HIS A 433 11.31 11.70 -60.83
C HIS A 433 12.17 12.66 -59.99
N THR A 434 11.93 13.97 -60.14
CA THR A 434 12.66 15.01 -59.38
C THR A 434 11.83 15.67 -58.28
N GLY A 435 10.58 15.25 -58.10
CA GLY A 435 9.67 15.68 -57.04
C GLY A 435 8.98 14.47 -56.40
N ARG A 436 8.30 14.67 -55.25
CA ARG A 436 7.49 13.63 -54.60
C ARG A 436 6.52 13.00 -55.62
N ILE A 437 6.28 11.70 -55.50
CA ILE A 437 5.27 11.00 -56.31
C ILE A 437 3.98 10.98 -55.49
N ARG A 438 2.91 11.59 -55.99
CA ARG A 438 1.63 11.70 -55.27
C ARG A 438 0.70 10.53 -55.47
N ALA A 439 0.66 9.99 -56.69
CA ALA A 439 -0.32 9.02 -57.12
C ALA A 439 0.34 7.97 -58.01
N LEU A 440 -0.18 6.75 -57.95
CA LEU A 440 0.25 5.67 -58.83
C LEU A 440 -0.92 4.78 -59.28
N ALA A 441 -0.80 4.20 -60.46
CA ALA A 441 -1.81 3.29 -61.00
C ALA A 441 -1.16 2.15 -61.79
N ILE A 442 -1.49 0.91 -61.44
CA ILE A 442 -1.12 -0.28 -62.21
C ILE A 442 -2.10 -0.52 -63.35
N ASP A 443 -1.64 -0.97 -64.52
CA ASP A 443 -2.51 -1.31 -65.64
C ASP A 443 -3.27 -2.65 -65.41
N PRO A 444 -4.39 -2.90 -66.13
CA PRO A 444 -5.15 -4.14 -65.97
C PRO A 444 -4.39 -5.43 -66.31
N SER A 445 -3.28 -5.36 -67.07
CA SER A 445 -2.44 -6.54 -67.35
C SER A 445 -1.46 -6.87 -66.22
N GLY A 446 -1.07 -5.87 -65.42
CA GLY A 446 -0.09 -5.99 -64.33
C GLY A 446 1.36 -5.67 -64.71
N ASN A 447 1.62 -5.31 -65.97
CA ASN A 447 2.97 -5.12 -66.49
C ASN A 447 3.46 -3.66 -66.44
N TRP A 448 2.53 -2.70 -66.36
CA TRP A 448 2.81 -1.27 -66.58
C TRP A 448 2.35 -0.42 -65.41
N LEU A 449 3.31 0.12 -64.65
CA LEU A 449 3.05 1.04 -63.54
C LEU A 449 3.08 2.48 -64.07
N ALA A 450 2.06 3.28 -63.81
CA ALA A 450 2.06 4.73 -64.03
C ALA A 450 2.29 5.47 -62.70
N THR A 451 3.14 6.50 -62.69
CA THR A 451 3.44 7.36 -61.53
C THR A 451 3.28 8.83 -61.88
N GLY A 452 2.73 9.64 -60.97
CA GLY A 452 2.52 11.08 -61.14
C GLY A 452 3.21 11.87 -60.03
N SER A 453 3.95 12.92 -60.41
CA SER A 453 4.86 13.65 -59.51
C SER A 453 4.63 15.15 -59.54
N ASP A 454 5.03 15.84 -58.46
CA ASP A 454 5.16 17.30 -58.43
C ASP A 454 6.21 17.81 -59.45
N ASP A 455 7.00 16.95 -60.11
CA ASP A 455 7.86 17.34 -61.24
C ASP A 455 7.09 17.66 -62.55
N GLY A 456 5.76 17.67 -62.52
CA GLY A 456 4.90 17.98 -63.67
C GLY A 456 4.79 16.87 -64.70
N THR A 457 5.45 15.72 -64.45
CA THR A 457 5.49 14.58 -65.38
C THR A 457 4.71 13.37 -64.86
N VAL A 458 4.13 12.63 -65.79
CA VAL A 458 3.66 11.25 -65.56
C VAL A 458 4.58 10.33 -66.33
N ARG A 459 4.98 9.23 -65.68
CA ARG A 459 5.90 8.24 -66.25
C ARG A 459 5.28 6.86 -66.17
N ILE A 460 5.59 6.02 -67.16
CA ILE A 460 5.17 4.62 -67.21
C ILE A 460 6.41 3.74 -67.20
N TRP A 461 6.39 2.77 -66.30
CA TRP A 461 7.50 1.88 -66.01
C TRP A 461 7.14 0.43 -66.28
N GLU A 462 8.12 -0.33 -66.74
CA GLU A 462 8.05 -1.79 -66.78
C GLU A 462 8.24 -2.35 -65.36
N VAL A 463 7.23 -3.08 -64.87
CA VAL A 463 7.10 -3.48 -63.45
C VAL A 463 8.29 -4.30 -62.92
N LEU A 464 8.80 -5.25 -63.71
CA LEU A 464 9.87 -6.14 -63.25
C LEU A 464 11.24 -5.46 -63.24
N THR A 465 11.54 -4.66 -64.27
CA THR A 465 12.88 -4.14 -64.53
C THR A 465 13.15 -2.78 -63.89
N GLY A 466 12.10 -2.03 -63.54
CA GLY A 466 12.24 -0.65 -63.06
C GLY A 466 12.49 0.37 -64.18
N ARG A 467 12.44 -0.06 -65.45
CA ARG A 467 12.77 0.79 -66.60
C ARG A 467 11.66 1.81 -66.90
N GLU A 468 12.04 3.08 -67.09
CA GLU A 468 11.18 4.11 -67.69
C GLU A 468 10.97 3.81 -69.19
N VAL A 469 9.72 3.69 -69.64
CA VAL A 469 9.37 3.33 -71.03
C VAL A 469 8.56 4.42 -71.73
N PHE A 470 7.78 5.22 -70.99
CA PHE A 470 7.10 6.40 -71.52
C PHE A 470 7.08 7.54 -70.49
N LYS A 471 7.13 8.79 -70.99
CA LYS A 471 7.10 10.01 -70.18
C LYS A 471 6.28 11.08 -70.89
N ILE A 472 5.33 11.66 -70.17
CA ILE A 472 4.51 12.79 -70.61
C ILE A 472 4.70 13.98 -69.66
N ILE A 473 4.85 15.18 -70.22
CA ILE A 473 4.96 16.45 -69.48
C ILE A 473 3.61 17.17 -69.57
N ILE A 474 2.92 17.29 -68.44
CA ILE A 474 1.58 17.90 -68.36
C ILE A 474 1.71 19.37 -67.97
N ILE A 475 2.56 19.65 -66.98
CA ILE A 475 2.93 21.00 -66.55
C ILE A 475 4.33 21.29 -67.07
N GLU A 476 4.50 22.36 -67.86
CA GLU A 476 5.81 22.79 -68.35
C GLU A 476 6.53 23.67 -67.31
N ASP A 477 5.86 24.72 -66.82
CA ASP A 477 6.48 25.74 -65.96
C ASP A 477 6.25 25.49 -64.45
N VAL A 478 6.72 24.33 -63.97
CA VAL A 478 6.64 23.87 -62.56
C VAL A 478 7.29 24.84 -61.56
N LYS A 479 8.10 25.80 -62.03
CA LYS A 479 8.72 26.85 -61.20
C LYS A 479 7.88 28.12 -61.04
N GLU A 480 6.94 28.37 -61.96
CA GLU A 480 6.08 29.56 -61.94
C GLU A 480 4.66 29.22 -61.46
N ASN A 481 4.13 28.04 -61.83
CA ASN A 481 2.84 27.56 -61.32
C ASN A 481 3.05 26.64 -60.10
N SER A 482 2.83 27.19 -58.90
CA SER A 482 2.89 26.45 -57.64
C SER A 482 1.54 25.92 -57.13
N GLU A 483 0.43 26.18 -57.86
CA GLU A 483 -0.92 25.79 -57.43
C GLU A 483 -1.40 24.47 -58.04
N ASP A 484 -1.07 24.21 -59.32
CA ASP A 484 -1.46 22.97 -60.00
C ASP A 484 -0.42 21.86 -59.83
N HIS A 485 -0.88 20.65 -59.52
CA HIS A 485 -0.07 19.44 -59.43
C HIS A 485 -0.83 18.23 -59.99
N ILE A 486 -0.12 17.14 -60.29
CA ILE A 486 -0.71 15.85 -60.63
C ILE A 486 -1.14 15.16 -59.33
N GLU A 487 -2.43 15.20 -59.01
CA GLU A 487 -2.98 14.73 -57.72
C GLU A 487 -3.48 13.27 -57.77
N ALA A 488 -3.94 12.79 -58.93
CA ALA A 488 -4.48 11.42 -59.05
C ALA A 488 -4.25 10.81 -60.44
N LEU A 489 -4.02 9.49 -60.47
CA LEU A 489 -3.92 8.66 -61.66
C LEU A 489 -4.90 7.49 -61.57
N ALA A 490 -5.51 7.10 -62.69
CA ALA A 490 -6.31 5.88 -62.76
C ALA A 490 -6.36 5.30 -64.19
N TRP A 491 -5.86 4.08 -64.38
CA TRP A 491 -6.07 3.33 -65.62
C TRP A 491 -7.52 2.89 -65.78
N ASN A 492 -8.00 2.86 -67.01
CA ASN A 492 -9.28 2.23 -67.34
C ASN A 492 -9.22 0.72 -66.98
N PRO A 493 -10.20 0.16 -66.26
CA PRO A 493 -10.11 -1.21 -65.72
C PRO A 493 -10.28 -2.33 -66.75
N LEU A 494 -10.61 -2.02 -68.01
CA LEU A 494 -10.84 -3.03 -69.04
C LEU A 494 -9.54 -3.55 -69.69
N SER A 495 -9.47 -4.86 -69.90
CA SER A 495 -8.33 -5.54 -70.55
C SER A 495 -7.99 -5.01 -71.94
N ASP A 496 -8.99 -4.52 -72.67
CA ASP A 496 -8.90 -4.24 -74.11
C ASP A 496 -8.60 -2.76 -74.41
N ILE A 497 -8.58 -1.91 -73.38
CA ILE A 497 -8.42 -0.47 -73.47
C ILE A 497 -7.21 -0.05 -72.64
N ARG A 498 -6.35 0.78 -73.21
CA ARG A 498 -5.15 1.34 -72.56
C ARG A 498 -5.25 2.86 -72.53
N LEU A 499 -6.19 3.29 -71.69
CA LEU A 499 -6.47 4.69 -71.40
C LEU A 499 -6.09 4.99 -69.95
N LEU A 500 -5.24 5.99 -69.75
CA LEU A 500 -4.89 6.56 -68.46
C LEU A 500 -5.65 7.87 -68.25
N ALA A 501 -6.37 7.99 -67.14
CA ALA A 501 -6.94 9.24 -66.67
C ALA A 501 -6.00 9.90 -65.65
N ILE A 502 -5.80 11.21 -65.79
CA ILE A 502 -4.84 12.00 -65.00
C ILE A 502 -5.53 13.25 -64.49
N ALA A 503 -5.62 13.43 -63.18
CA ALA A 503 -6.07 14.67 -62.55
C ALA A 503 -4.88 15.63 -62.42
N CYS A 504 -5.00 16.83 -62.98
CA CYS A 504 -4.04 17.90 -62.80
C CYS A 504 -4.80 19.22 -62.67
N GLY A 505 -4.71 19.85 -61.49
CA GLY A 505 -5.47 21.06 -61.20
C GLY A 505 -6.97 20.86 -61.33
N SER A 506 -7.64 21.77 -62.03
CA SER A 506 -9.08 21.73 -62.36
C SER A 506 -9.41 20.95 -63.65
N SER A 507 -8.47 20.14 -64.17
CA SER A 507 -8.63 19.38 -65.43
C SER A 507 -8.34 17.89 -65.27
N VAL A 508 -9.08 17.07 -66.02
CA VAL A 508 -8.76 15.65 -66.26
C VAL A 508 -8.24 15.49 -67.69
N TYR A 509 -7.06 14.88 -67.81
CA TYR A 509 -6.45 14.53 -69.08
C TYR A 509 -6.65 13.04 -69.35
N LEU A 510 -7.11 12.70 -70.55
CA LEU A 510 -7.28 11.33 -71.03
C LEU A 510 -6.17 11.03 -72.04
N VAL A 511 -5.25 10.12 -71.67
CA VAL A 511 -4.01 9.82 -72.41
C VAL A 511 -4.01 8.38 -72.90
N VAL A 512 -3.65 8.16 -74.16
CA VAL A 512 -3.47 6.82 -74.76
C VAL A 512 -2.02 6.72 -75.25
N PRO A 513 -1.09 6.23 -74.40
CA PRO A 513 0.34 6.30 -74.68
C PRO A 513 0.74 5.27 -75.76
N PRO A 514 1.68 5.61 -76.66
CA PRO A 514 2.06 4.82 -77.83
C PRO A 514 3.05 3.69 -77.49
N ILE A 515 2.68 2.83 -76.54
CA ILE A 515 3.49 1.71 -76.04
C ILE A 515 2.80 0.35 -76.14
N PHE A 516 1.56 0.31 -76.64
CA PHE A 516 0.70 -0.89 -76.61
C PHE A 516 0.43 -1.49 -77.99
N GLY A 517 0.82 -0.79 -79.06
CA GLY A 517 0.63 -1.20 -80.43
C GLY A 517 -0.75 -0.81 -80.97
N TYR A 518 -0.80 -0.70 -82.30
CA TYR A 518 -1.90 -0.07 -83.03
C TYR A 518 -3.30 -0.59 -82.65
N GLN A 519 -3.49 -1.89 -82.40
CA GLN A 519 -4.82 -2.45 -82.10
C GLN A 519 -5.41 -1.91 -80.79
N LEU A 520 -4.66 -1.99 -79.67
CA LEU A 520 -5.13 -1.53 -78.37
C LEU A 520 -5.23 0.01 -78.32
N GLU A 521 -4.28 0.71 -78.93
CA GLU A 521 -4.28 2.17 -79.01
C GLU A 521 -5.45 2.69 -79.85
N ASN A 522 -5.73 2.09 -81.01
CA ASN A 522 -6.83 2.48 -81.87
C ASN A 522 -8.19 2.17 -81.21
N MET A 523 -8.36 1.01 -80.56
CA MET A 523 -9.57 0.72 -79.78
C MET A 523 -9.80 1.73 -78.64
N SER A 524 -8.71 2.18 -77.99
CA SER A 524 -8.77 3.19 -76.93
C SER A 524 -9.13 4.58 -77.47
N LYS A 525 -8.51 4.99 -78.59
CA LYS A 525 -8.78 6.26 -79.28
C LYS A 525 -10.22 6.29 -79.82
N LEU A 526 -10.67 5.24 -80.51
CA LEU A 526 -12.06 5.09 -80.98
C LEU A 526 -13.09 5.19 -79.85
N LYS A 527 -12.82 4.60 -78.67
CA LYS A 527 -13.77 4.68 -77.54
C LYS A 527 -13.98 6.14 -77.07
N ILE A 528 -12.92 6.95 -77.09
CA ILE A 528 -12.99 8.40 -76.81
C ILE A 528 -13.68 9.13 -77.97
N GLU A 529 -13.31 8.81 -79.22
CA GLU A 529 -13.86 9.51 -80.39
C GLU A 529 -15.37 9.31 -80.55
N ASN A 530 -15.91 8.16 -80.16
CA ASN A 530 -17.35 7.86 -80.16
C ASN A 530 -18.21 8.86 -79.38
N GLY A 531 -17.66 9.59 -78.40
CA GLY A 531 -18.38 10.65 -77.69
C GLY A 531 -18.59 11.93 -78.52
N TRP A 532 -17.78 12.17 -79.56
CA TRP A 532 -17.82 13.39 -80.39
C TRP A 532 -18.99 13.40 -81.39
N GLY A 533 -20.19 13.65 -80.88
CA GLY A 533 -21.38 13.91 -81.69
C GLY A 533 -22.67 13.98 -80.88
N TYR A 534 -22.73 13.23 -79.78
CA TYR A 534 -23.90 13.11 -78.89
C TYR A 534 -24.39 14.47 -78.35
N ALA A 535 -23.48 15.41 -78.10
CA ALA A 535 -23.77 16.74 -77.58
C ALA A 535 -24.59 17.66 -78.52
N LYS A 536 -24.84 17.28 -79.78
CA LYS A 536 -25.61 18.10 -80.74
C LYS A 536 -27.08 17.67 -80.92
N THR A 537 -27.56 16.64 -80.24
CA THR A 537 -28.91 16.09 -80.42
C THR A 537 -29.67 15.92 -79.09
N GLY A 538 -29.38 16.76 -78.09
CA GLY A 538 -29.76 16.53 -76.69
C GLY A 538 -30.54 17.64 -75.97
N SER A 539 -31.00 18.70 -76.66
CA SER A 539 -31.73 19.83 -76.05
C SER A 539 -32.94 20.32 -76.86
N ASP A 540 -32.83 20.43 -78.19
CA ASP A 540 -33.76 21.22 -78.99
C ASP A 540 -34.76 20.38 -79.80
N LYS A 541 -35.69 19.71 -79.10
CA LYS A 541 -36.94 19.22 -79.72
C LYS A 541 -38.18 19.48 -78.86
N THR A 542 -39.19 20.03 -79.53
CA THR A 542 -40.61 20.11 -79.12
C THR A 542 -40.92 20.81 -77.80
N LYS A 543 -40.90 22.14 -77.84
CA LYS A 543 -42.17 22.89 -77.86
C LYS A 543 -42.15 23.95 -78.95
N MET A 544 -42.97 23.77 -79.97
CA MET A 544 -43.57 24.89 -80.70
C MET A 544 -44.85 25.23 -79.95
N ASP A 545 -44.88 26.38 -79.28
CA ASP A 545 -46.10 27.09 -78.93
C ASP A 545 -45.91 28.51 -79.48
N VAL A 546 -46.89 29.02 -80.21
CA VAL A 546 -46.85 30.38 -80.78
C VAL A 546 -47.52 31.31 -79.79
N ASN A 547 -46.75 32.24 -79.20
CA ASN A 547 -47.21 33.54 -78.75
C ASN A 547 -46.02 34.44 -78.40
N GLU A 548 -46.07 35.67 -78.90
CA GLU A 548 -45.45 36.84 -78.28
C GLU A 548 -46.36 37.25 -77.08
N GLU A 549 -45.93 37.94 -76.02
CA GLU A 549 -44.69 38.67 -75.75
C GLU A 549 -44.24 38.35 -74.31
N ASP A 550 -42.94 38.10 -74.06
CA ASP A 550 -42.29 38.46 -72.78
C ASP A 550 -40.77 38.35 -72.91
N ASN A 551 -40.04 39.41 -72.59
CA ASN A 551 -38.63 39.57 -72.97
C ASN A 551 -37.67 39.36 -71.79
N ASP A 552 -37.85 38.24 -71.07
CA ASP A 552 -37.09 37.94 -69.86
C ASP A 552 -35.92 36.97 -70.10
N LYS A 553 -34.84 37.14 -69.33
CA LYS A 553 -33.51 36.61 -69.68
C LYS A 553 -33.40 35.11 -69.41
N VAL A 554 -33.49 34.30 -70.47
CA VAL A 554 -33.22 32.85 -70.43
C VAL A 554 -31.78 32.58 -69.97
N ALA A 555 -31.61 32.35 -68.67
CA ALA A 555 -30.32 32.01 -68.07
C ALA A 555 -29.86 30.63 -68.54
N THR A 556 -28.87 30.60 -69.44
CA THR A 556 -28.31 29.36 -69.96
C THR A 556 -27.76 28.49 -68.83
N LYS A 557 -28.19 27.22 -68.81
CA LYS A 557 -27.98 26.28 -67.70
C LYS A 557 -26.51 25.86 -67.61
N ALA A 558 -25.72 26.63 -66.86
CA ALA A 558 -24.27 26.48 -66.78
C ALA A 558 -23.80 25.03 -66.56
N GLU A 559 -22.96 24.55 -67.48
CA GLU A 559 -22.43 23.19 -67.52
C GLU A 559 -21.42 22.93 -66.39
N ALA A 560 -21.46 21.73 -65.79
CA ALA A 560 -20.61 21.38 -64.64
C ALA A 560 -19.16 21.03 -65.02
N ALA A 561 -18.93 20.50 -66.22
CA ALA A 561 -17.60 20.34 -66.81
C ALA A 561 -17.71 20.24 -68.34
N LYS A 562 -16.70 20.78 -69.04
CA LYS A 562 -16.65 20.84 -70.51
C LYS A 562 -15.64 19.84 -71.06
N TRP A 563 -16.06 19.07 -72.06
CA TRP A 563 -15.20 18.16 -72.80
C TRP A 563 -14.61 18.90 -74.00
N LEU A 564 -13.28 18.95 -74.08
CA LEU A 564 -12.53 19.65 -75.11
C LEU A 564 -11.70 18.66 -75.95
N LYS A 565 -11.59 18.97 -77.24
CA LYS A 565 -10.56 18.35 -78.09
C LYS A 565 -9.19 18.91 -77.70
N PRO A 566 -8.14 18.09 -77.70
CA PRO A 566 -6.79 18.54 -77.34
C PRO A 566 -6.30 19.63 -78.30
N THR A 567 -5.52 20.59 -77.77
CA THR A 567 -4.77 21.53 -78.60
C THR A 567 -3.64 20.81 -79.36
N VAL A 568 -3.04 21.46 -80.36
CA VAL A 568 -1.89 20.90 -81.11
C VAL A 568 -0.71 20.59 -80.18
N SER A 569 -0.49 21.40 -79.14
CA SER A 569 0.55 21.17 -78.12
C SER A 569 0.22 20.01 -77.16
N GLN A 570 -1.06 19.67 -76.99
CA GLN A 570 -1.53 18.56 -76.15
C GLN A 570 -1.57 17.24 -76.93
N SER A 571 -2.03 17.25 -78.18
CA SER A 571 -2.07 16.05 -79.03
C SER A 571 -0.67 15.57 -79.40
N ALA A 572 0.32 16.48 -79.50
CA ALA A 572 1.74 16.16 -79.61
C ALA A 572 2.33 15.48 -78.34
N ARG A 573 1.54 15.33 -77.27
CA ARG A 573 1.87 14.64 -76.01
C ARG A 573 0.94 13.44 -75.74
N ASP A 574 0.30 12.90 -76.78
CA ASP A 574 -0.64 11.77 -76.72
C ASP A 574 -1.89 11.97 -75.83
N ILE A 575 -2.23 13.23 -75.51
CA ILE A 575 -3.49 13.60 -74.87
C ILE A 575 -4.60 13.52 -75.92
N ALA A 576 -5.56 12.61 -75.71
CA ALA A 576 -6.67 12.36 -76.62
C ALA A 576 -7.92 13.20 -76.30
N CYS A 577 -8.13 13.58 -75.03
CA CYS A 577 -9.20 14.49 -74.61
C CYS A 577 -8.83 15.22 -73.30
N VAL A 578 -9.36 16.44 -73.14
CA VAL A 578 -9.23 17.25 -71.92
C VAL A 578 -10.62 17.59 -71.39
N ILE A 579 -10.84 17.42 -70.09
CA ILE A 579 -12.11 17.69 -69.43
C ILE A 579 -11.86 18.75 -68.35
N VAL A 580 -12.43 19.94 -68.53
CA VAL A 580 -12.24 21.08 -67.63
C VAL A 580 -13.48 21.24 -66.75
N THR A 581 -13.34 21.18 -65.42
CA THR A 581 -14.46 21.40 -64.50
C THR A 581 -14.76 22.88 -64.36
N SER A 582 -16.05 23.26 -64.21
CA SER A 582 -16.40 24.68 -64.11
C SER A 582 -16.13 25.24 -62.70
N ARG A 583 -15.55 26.45 -62.65
CA ARG A 583 -15.23 27.13 -61.39
C ARG A 583 -16.50 27.34 -60.55
N GLY A 584 -16.42 27.02 -59.26
CA GLY A 584 -17.44 27.39 -58.30
C GLY A 584 -17.56 28.90 -58.20
N SER A 585 -18.77 29.44 -58.38
CA SER A 585 -19.04 30.87 -58.26
C SER A 585 -18.84 31.31 -56.80
N GLY A 586 -17.68 31.93 -56.52
CA GLY A 586 -17.34 32.47 -55.20
C GLY A 586 -15.97 32.10 -54.64
N SER A 587 -15.16 31.25 -55.29
CA SER A 587 -13.76 31.00 -54.85
C SER A 587 -12.74 31.67 -55.77
N THR A 588 -11.66 32.17 -55.17
CA THR A 588 -10.43 32.59 -55.87
C THR A 588 -9.57 31.38 -56.24
N SER A 589 -9.63 30.28 -55.48
CA SER A 589 -8.86 29.06 -55.74
C SER A 589 -9.36 28.27 -56.96
N SER A 590 -8.42 27.70 -57.72
CA SER A 590 -8.70 26.63 -58.69
C SER A 590 -9.29 25.43 -57.92
N SER A 591 -10.46 24.93 -58.33
CA SER A 591 -11.07 23.78 -57.65
C SER A 591 -10.39 22.48 -58.08
N ALA A 592 -9.27 22.18 -57.43
CA ALA A 592 -8.41 21.06 -57.79
C ALA A 592 -9.08 19.69 -57.58
N ILE A 593 -8.94 18.82 -58.57
CA ILE A 593 -9.44 17.44 -58.57
C ILE A 593 -8.41 16.57 -57.84
N LYS A 594 -8.76 16.03 -56.66
CA LYS A 594 -7.83 15.27 -55.81
C LYS A 594 -7.99 13.75 -55.88
N LYS A 595 -9.06 13.25 -56.51
CA LYS A 595 -9.29 11.81 -56.70
C LYS A 595 -10.05 11.54 -58.00
N ILE A 596 -9.69 10.44 -58.66
CA ILE A 596 -10.42 9.83 -59.76
C ILE A 596 -10.65 8.35 -59.41
N SER A 597 -11.83 7.82 -59.72
CA SER A 597 -12.12 6.38 -59.65
C SER A 597 -12.96 5.93 -60.85
N TRP A 598 -12.56 4.85 -61.52
CA TRP A 598 -13.32 4.27 -62.64
C TRP A 598 -14.42 3.33 -62.13
N HIS A 599 -15.58 3.35 -62.79
CA HIS A 599 -16.54 2.27 -62.68
C HIS A 599 -15.98 1.01 -63.35
N HIS A 600 -16.26 -0.18 -62.81
CA HIS A 600 -15.66 -1.45 -63.26
C HIS A 600 -15.85 -1.76 -64.76
N ARG A 601 -16.88 -1.19 -65.42
CA ARG A 601 -17.12 -1.28 -66.88
C ARG A 601 -16.32 -0.28 -67.74
N GLY A 602 -15.47 0.57 -67.16
CA GLY A 602 -14.57 1.46 -67.88
C GLY A 602 -15.22 2.47 -68.85
N ASP A 603 -16.49 2.85 -68.65
CA ASP A 603 -17.19 3.91 -69.40
C ASP A 603 -17.52 5.12 -68.52
N TYR A 604 -17.94 4.86 -67.29
CA TYR A 604 -18.10 5.88 -66.25
C TYR A 604 -16.83 6.00 -65.40
N PHE A 605 -16.51 7.23 -65.00
CA PHE A 605 -15.61 7.50 -63.88
C PHE A 605 -16.13 8.66 -63.04
N VAL A 606 -15.71 8.72 -61.78
CA VAL A 606 -16.04 9.78 -60.85
C VAL A 606 -14.80 10.61 -60.56
N SER A 607 -14.96 11.94 -60.50
CA SER A 607 -13.93 12.88 -60.05
C SER A 607 -14.40 13.59 -58.77
N VAL A 608 -13.44 13.89 -57.88
CA VAL A 608 -13.68 14.59 -56.62
C VAL A 608 -12.82 15.85 -56.54
N SER A 609 -13.46 17.01 -56.40
CA SER A 609 -12.80 18.30 -56.12
C SER A 609 -13.29 18.84 -54.76
N PRO A 610 -12.51 18.76 -53.67
CA PRO A 610 -13.01 19.04 -52.31
C PRO A 610 -13.65 20.42 -52.12
N GLU A 611 -13.18 21.43 -52.85
CA GLU A 611 -13.65 22.82 -52.81
C GLU A 611 -14.77 23.13 -53.83
N GLY A 612 -15.20 22.15 -54.64
CA GLY A 612 -16.14 22.35 -55.76
C GLY A 612 -17.60 22.64 -55.39
N GLY A 613 -17.89 22.80 -54.09
CA GLY A 613 -19.22 23.12 -53.56
C GLY A 613 -20.33 22.16 -54.02
N ASN A 614 -21.57 22.63 -54.01
CA ASN A 614 -22.75 21.79 -54.26
C ASN A 614 -22.87 21.21 -55.68
N LYS A 615 -22.14 21.75 -56.68
CA LYS A 615 -22.29 21.37 -58.10
C LYS A 615 -21.10 20.65 -58.71
N ALA A 616 -19.87 20.89 -58.25
CA ALA A 616 -18.66 20.29 -58.83
C ALA A 616 -17.93 19.31 -57.89
N SER A 617 -18.25 19.28 -56.58
CA SER A 617 -17.48 18.47 -55.61
C SER A 617 -17.45 16.97 -55.87
N VAL A 618 -18.50 16.42 -56.52
CA VAL A 618 -18.49 15.08 -57.11
C VAL A 618 -19.14 15.18 -58.49
N LEU A 619 -18.42 14.71 -59.52
CA LEU A 619 -18.93 14.62 -60.89
C LEU A 619 -18.76 13.19 -61.43
N ILE A 620 -19.83 12.67 -62.03
CA ILE A 620 -19.78 11.42 -62.81
C ILE A 620 -19.63 11.81 -64.28
N HIS A 621 -18.58 11.30 -64.90
CA HIS A 621 -18.24 11.50 -66.30
C HIS A 621 -18.60 10.23 -67.09
N GLN A 622 -19.30 10.36 -68.22
CA GLN A 622 -19.56 9.28 -69.16
C GLN A 622 -18.77 9.48 -70.44
N LEU A 623 -17.84 8.56 -70.71
CA LEU A 623 -16.91 8.65 -71.82
C LEU A 623 -17.59 8.43 -73.17
N SER A 624 -18.48 7.43 -73.30
CA SER A 624 -19.22 7.17 -74.56
C SER A 624 -20.20 8.27 -75.00
N LYS A 625 -20.36 9.35 -74.23
CA LYS A 625 -21.30 10.45 -74.51
C LYS A 625 -20.70 11.86 -74.37
N HIS A 626 -19.45 11.96 -73.89
CA HIS A 626 -18.84 13.22 -73.45
C HIS A 626 -19.77 14.06 -72.56
N ALA A 627 -20.37 13.40 -71.58
CA ALA A 627 -21.33 14.00 -70.66
C ALA A 627 -20.79 13.99 -69.22
N SER A 628 -20.96 15.10 -68.51
CA SER A 628 -20.58 15.25 -67.10
C SER A 628 -21.83 15.58 -66.28
N GLN A 629 -22.10 14.80 -65.23
CA GLN A 629 -23.30 14.94 -64.40
C GLN A 629 -22.91 15.11 -62.93
N SER A 630 -23.55 16.06 -62.24
CA SER A 630 -23.50 16.19 -60.79
C SER A 630 -24.62 15.32 -60.17
N PRO A 631 -24.35 14.14 -59.59
CA PRO A 631 -25.40 13.24 -59.09
C PRO A 631 -26.13 13.79 -57.87
N PHE A 632 -25.59 14.81 -57.19
CA PHE A 632 -26.15 15.36 -55.96
C PHE A 632 -26.57 16.82 -56.13
N ARG A 633 -27.74 17.18 -55.59
CA ARG A 633 -28.24 18.58 -55.52
C ARG A 633 -27.63 19.38 -54.37
N LYS A 634 -27.08 18.71 -53.35
CA LYS A 634 -26.42 19.31 -52.18
C LYS A 634 -25.26 18.41 -51.71
N SER A 635 -24.06 18.98 -51.53
CA SER A 635 -22.88 18.31 -50.97
C SER A 635 -22.87 18.44 -49.44
N LYS A 636 -22.88 17.32 -48.70
CA LYS A 636 -22.94 17.32 -47.23
C LYS A 636 -21.54 17.29 -46.59
N GLY A 637 -20.90 18.45 -46.53
CA GLY A 637 -19.52 18.65 -46.04
C GLY A 637 -18.48 18.56 -47.17
N ILE A 638 -17.22 18.84 -46.85
CA ILE A 638 -16.08 18.65 -47.77
C ILE A 638 -15.93 17.17 -48.09
N ILE A 639 -15.69 16.83 -49.36
CA ILE A 639 -15.61 15.47 -49.89
C ILE A 639 -14.14 15.16 -50.22
N MET A 640 -13.67 13.97 -49.84
CA MET A 640 -12.28 13.55 -49.91
C MET A 640 -12.05 12.44 -50.95
N ASP A 641 -12.95 11.45 -50.99
CA ASP A 641 -12.86 10.28 -51.86
C ASP A 641 -14.26 9.87 -52.34
N ALA A 642 -14.38 9.26 -53.52
CA ALA A 642 -15.62 8.72 -54.05
C ALA A 642 -15.30 7.55 -55.00
N GLN A 643 -15.97 6.41 -54.79
CA GLN A 643 -15.69 5.16 -55.49
C GLN A 643 -16.97 4.41 -55.79
N PHE A 644 -17.04 3.79 -56.96
CA PHE A 644 -18.14 2.90 -57.32
C PHE A 644 -18.01 1.58 -56.56
N HIS A 645 -19.14 1.08 -56.08
CA HIS A 645 -19.23 -0.26 -55.53
C HIS A 645 -18.93 -1.31 -56.64
N PRO A 646 -18.22 -2.42 -56.36
CA PRO A 646 -17.71 -3.32 -57.40
C PRO A 646 -18.78 -4.11 -58.16
N THR A 647 -19.93 -4.37 -57.52
CA THR A 647 -21.01 -5.25 -58.04
C THR A 647 -22.39 -4.54 -58.08
N LYS A 648 -22.89 -4.08 -56.93
CA LYS A 648 -24.13 -3.29 -56.78
C LYS A 648 -23.98 -1.92 -57.46
N PRO A 649 -25.07 -1.32 -58.01
CA PRO A 649 -25.04 -0.05 -58.74
C PRO A 649 -25.02 1.18 -57.81
N SER A 650 -24.17 1.17 -56.78
CA SER A 650 -24.07 2.24 -55.78
C SER A 650 -22.74 3.00 -55.86
N LEU A 651 -22.79 4.27 -55.44
CA LEU A 651 -21.64 5.17 -55.31
C LEU A 651 -21.39 5.43 -53.83
N VAL A 652 -20.19 5.07 -53.37
CA VAL A 652 -19.72 5.40 -52.03
C VAL A 652 -19.03 6.76 -52.09
N VAL A 653 -19.37 7.65 -51.15
CA VAL A 653 -18.83 9.01 -51.07
C VAL A 653 -18.34 9.27 -49.65
N MET A 654 -17.04 9.55 -49.51
CA MET A 654 -16.38 9.92 -48.27
C MET A 654 -16.32 11.43 -48.13
N SER A 655 -17.04 11.96 -47.15
CA SER A 655 -16.77 13.27 -46.57
C SER A 655 -15.78 13.13 -45.41
N GLN A 656 -15.09 14.20 -45.03
CA GLN A 656 -14.06 14.22 -43.96
C GLN A 656 -14.45 13.50 -42.65
N ARG A 657 -15.74 13.40 -42.30
CA ARG A 657 -16.24 12.73 -41.08
C ARG A 657 -17.19 11.54 -41.33
N TYR A 658 -17.63 11.31 -42.57
CA TYR A 658 -18.74 10.39 -42.86
C TYR A 658 -18.60 9.72 -44.22
N ILE A 659 -18.83 8.41 -44.27
CA ILE A 659 -18.97 7.67 -45.52
C ILE A 659 -20.47 7.46 -45.79
N ARG A 660 -20.90 7.69 -47.03
CA ARG A 660 -22.30 7.62 -47.45
C ARG A 660 -22.43 6.78 -48.71
N ILE A 661 -23.34 5.81 -48.68
CA ILE A 661 -23.60 4.90 -49.80
C ILE A 661 -24.88 5.37 -50.48
N TYR A 662 -24.81 5.67 -51.77
CA TYR A 662 -25.94 6.14 -52.57
C TYR A 662 -26.27 5.13 -53.67
N ASP A 663 -27.52 4.72 -53.77
CA ASP A 663 -28.01 3.94 -54.91
C ASP A 663 -28.19 4.89 -56.11
N LEU A 664 -27.50 4.61 -57.23
CA LEU A 664 -27.56 5.43 -58.44
C LEU A 664 -28.81 5.18 -59.29
N GLN A 665 -29.44 4.01 -59.17
CA GLN A 665 -30.69 3.69 -59.85
C GLN A 665 -31.89 4.30 -59.13
N GLN A 666 -31.93 4.19 -57.80
CA GLN A 666 -33.00 4.78 -56.97
C GLN A 666 -32.74 6.26 -56.60
N GLN A 667 -31.56 6.80 -56.92
CA GLN A 667 -31.11 8.18 -56.63
C GLN A 667 -31.27 8.58 -55.15
N LYS A 668 -31.14 7.61 -54.23
CA LYS A 668 -31.36 7.78 -52.79
C LYS A 668 -30.12 7.45 -51.97
N LEU A 669 -30.05 8.00 -50.75
CA LEU A 669 -29.10 7.55 -49.74
C LEU A 669 -29.56 6.18 -49.21
N GLU A 670 -28.63 5.23 -49.12
CA GLU A 670 -28.87 3.86 -48.65
C GLU A 670 -28.37 3.70 -47.20
N LYS A 671 -27.05 3.86 -46.97
CA LYS A 671 -26.42 3.77 -45.64
C LYS A 671 -25.53 4.99 -45.35
N LYS A 672 -25.36 5.33 -44.07
CA LYS A 672 -24.50 6.44 -43.58
C LYS A 672 -23.65 5.94 -42.42
N LEU A 673 -22.40 5.60 -42.71
CA LEU A 673 -21.44 5.13 -41.71
C LEU A 673 -20.95 6.27 -40.81
N LEU A 674 -20.50 5.90 -39.61
CA LEU A 674 -20.00 6.75 -38.54
C LEU A 674 -18.57 6.29 -38.15
N PRO A 675 -17.52 6.68 -38.90
CA PRO A 675 -16.18 6.13 -38.68
C PRO A 675 -15.47 6.57 -37.39
N GLY A 676 -15.98 7.59 -36.68
CA GLY A 676 -15.36 8.05 -35.43
C GLY A 676 -13.98 8.72 -35.60
N ALA A 677 -13.63 9.11 -36.82
CA ALA A 677 -12.49 9.96 -37.16
C ALA A 677 -12.98 11.38 -37.52
N ARG A 678 -12.16 12.38 -37.26
CA ARG A 678 -12.44 13.79 -37.57
C ARG A 678 -12.02 14.16 -39.00
N TRP A 679 -10.95 13.52 -39.49
CA TRP A 679 -10.35 13.78 -40.80
C TRP A 679 -10.00 12.48 -41.52
N LEU A 680 -10.95 11.95 -42.28
CA LEU A 680 -10.74 10.81 -43.19
C LEU A 680 -9.92 11.25 -44.41
N SER A 681 -9.04 10.36 -44.89
CA SER A 681 -8.09 10.63 -45.98
C SER A 681 -8.44 9.93 -47.28
N CYS A 682 -8.75 8.64 -47.20
CA CYS A 682 -9.01 7.73 -48.32
C CYS A 682 -9.88 6.55 -47.88
N MET A 683 -10.48 5.85 -48.85
CA MET A 683 -11.12 4.55 -48.63
C MET A 683 -10.71 3.53 -49.69
N ASP A 684 -11.01 2.26 -49.41
CA ASP A 684 -11.17 1.25 -50.45
C ASP A 684 -12.30 0.27 -50.09
N ILE A 685 -12.93 -0.31 -51.11
CA ILE A 685 -14.06 -1.25 -51.00
C ILE A 685 -13.57 -2.65 -51.31
N HIS A 686 -14.01 -3.64 -50.52
CA HIS A 686 -13.59 -5.03 -50.72
C HIS A 686 -14.13 -5.59 -52.06
N PRO A 687 -13.31 -6.27 -52.90
CA PRO A 687 -13.75 -6.72 -54.23
C PRO A 687 -14.78 -7.86 -54.19
N ARG A 688 -14.76 -8.73 -53.17
CA ARG A 688 -15.77 -9.78 -52.96
C ARG A 688 -16.95 -9.17 -52.21
N GLY A 689 -18.15 -9.31 -52.76
CA GLY A 689 -19.39 -8.74 -52.20
C GLY A 689 -19.50 -7.22 -52.39
N GLY A 690 -18.55 -6.49 -51.79
CA GLY A 690 -18.57 -5.03 -51.59
C GLY A 690 -18.98 -4.62 -50.17
N ASP A 691 -19.26 -5.60 -49.32
CA ASP A 691 -19.92 -5.47 -48.02
C ASP A 691 -18.99 -5.07 -46.86
N HIS A 692 -17.70 -4.88 -47.14
CA HIS A 692 -16.74 -4.28 -46.21
C HIS A 692 -15.98 -3.12 -46.87
N ILE A 693 -15.72 -2.08 -46.07
CA ILE A 693 -15.01 -0.87 -46.49
C ILE A 693 -13.90 -0.58 -45.48
N ILE A 694 -12.69 -0.29 -45.97
CA ILE A 694 -11.59 0.22 -45.15
C ILE A 694 -11.40 1.72 -45.39
N ALA A 695 -11.16 2.47 -44.32
CA ALA A 695 -10.98 3.91 -44.36
C ALA A 695 -9.73 4.34 -43.59
N GLY A 696 -8.89 5.17 -44.22
CA GLY A 696 -7.75 5.83 -43.57
C GLY A 696 -8.16 7.16 -42.95
N SER A 697 -7.44 7.59 -41.91
CA SER A 697 -7.56 8.94 -41.36
C SER A 697 -6.20 9.63 -41.13
N TYR A 698 -6.22 10.96 -41.23
CA TYR A 698 -5.12 11.80 -40.77
C TYR A 698 -4.93 11.70 -39.24
N ASP A 699 -5.98 11.28 -38.50
CA ASP A 699 -5.96 11.00 -37.06
C ASP A 699 -5.21 9.69 -36.69
N LYS A 700 -4.33 9.18 -37.57
CA LYS A 700 -3.50 7.96 -37.42
C LYS A 700 -4.26 6.62 -37.35
N ARG A 701 -5.54 6.58 -37.77
CA ARG A 701 -6.39 5.38 -37.67
C ARG A 701 -6.59 4.73 -39.04
N VAL A 702 -6.67 3.40 -39.04
CA VAL A 702 -7.31 2.63 -40.13
C VAL A 702 -8.56 1.98 -39.55
N LEU A 703 -9.68 2.12 -40.25
CA LEU A 703 -11.00 1.77 -39.74
C LEU A 703 -11.61 0.73 -40.67
N TRP A 704 -11.88 -0.46 -40.13
CA TRP A 704 -12.62 -1.50 -40.84
C TRP A 704 -14.11 -1.34 -40.55
N HIS A 705 -14.90 -1.06 -41.59
CA HIS A 705 -16.35 -1.12 -41.55
C HIS A 705 -16.85 -2.39 -42.19
N ASP A 706 -17.76 -3.04 -41.47
CA ASP A 706 -18.64 -4.08 -41.98
C ASP A 706 -20.01 -3.42 -42.21
N LEU A 707 -20.53 -3.49 -43.43
CA LEU A 707 -21.72 -2.71 -43.80
C LEU A 707 -23.02 -3.27 -43.20
N ASP A 708 -23.06 -4.56 -42.85
CA ASP A 708 -24.26 -5.23 -42.37
C ASP A 708 -24.24 -5.46 -40.85
N LEU A 709 -23.05 -5.53 -40.22
CA LEU A 709 -22.92 -5.55 -38.76
C LEU A 709 -23.26 -4.19 -38.12
N SER A 710 -22.71 -3.07 -38.60
CA SER A 710 -22.92 -1.75 -37.96
C SER A 710 -22.57 -0.54 -38.83
N ASN A 711 -23.17 0.61 -38.52
CA ASN A 711 -22.71 1.90 -39.04
C ASN A 711 -21.38 2.37 -38.39
N THR A 712 -21.03 1.88 -37.20
CA THR A 712 -19.73 2.12 -36.53
C THR A 712 -18.63 1.20 -37.08
N PRO A 713 -17.33 1.50 -36.90
CA PRO A 713 -16.27 0.61 -37.35
C PRO A 713 -16.21 -0.67 -36.50
N TYR A 714 -16.21 -1.84 -37.15
CA TYR A 714 -16.03 -3.15 -36.51
C TYR A 714 -14.69 -3.25 -35.78
N LYS A 715 -13.59 -2.78 -36.41
CA LYS A 715 -12.26 -2.80 -35.81
C LYS A 715 -11.50 -1.52 -36.13
N THR A 716 -10.99 -0.85 -35.10
CA THR A 716 -10.09 0.30 -35.22
C THR A 716 -8.65 -0.16 -35.06
N LEU A 717 -7.83 0.09 -36.07
CA LEU A 717 -6.42 -0.28 -36.13
C LEU A 717 -5.55 0.98 -35.97
N ARG A 718 -4.52 0.92 -35.12
CA ARG A 718 -3.63 2.05 -34.78
C ARG A 718 -2.16 1.61 -34.80
N TYR A 719 -1.65 1.30 -36.00
CA TYR A 719 -0.27 0.83 -36.21
C TYR A 719 0.68 1.92 -36.73
N HIS A 720 0.16 3.09 -37.09
CA HIS A 720 0.91 4.18 -37.72
C HIS A 720 1.21 5.31 -36.73
N GLU A 721 2.38 5.91 -36.86
CA GLU A 721 2.88 6.97 -35.98
C GLU A 721 2.44 8.36 -36.48
N LYS A 722 2.03 8.46 -37.75
CA LYS A 722 1.51 9.67 -38.39
C LYS A 722 0.21 9.39 -39.17
N ALA A 723 -0.23 10.38 -39.95
CA ALA A 723 -1.41 10.34 -40.79
C ALA A 723 -1.36 9.20 -41.81
N VAL A 724 -2.45 8.45 -41.91
CA VAL A 724 -2.63 7.44 -42.96
C VAL A 724 -3.03 8.15 -44.25
N ARG A 725 -2.23 7.99 -45.30
CA ARG A 725 -2.41 8.65 -46.61
C ARG A 725 -3.27 7.82 -47.56
N SER A 726 -2.89 6.56 -47.75
CA SER A 726 -3.52 5.63 -48.68
C SER A 726 -3.75 4.27 -48.03
N VAL A 727 -4.83 3.61 -48.42
CA VAL A 727 -5.30 2.32 -47.90
C VAL A 727 -5.91 1.58 -49.10
N SER A 728 -5.53 0.31 -49.32
CA SER A 728 -6.03 -0.44 -50.47
C SER A 728 -6.12 -1.95 -50.23
N PHE A 729 -7.16 -2.57 -50.79
CA PHE A 729 -7.40 -4.00 -50.90
C PHE A 729 -6.73 -4.60 -52.14
N HIS A 730 -6.23 -5.82 -52.02
CA HIS A 730 -5.85 -6.63 -53.18
C HIS A 730 -7.10 -6.98 -54.00
N LYS A 731 -7.03 -6.82 -55.33
CA LYS A 731 -8.19 -6.98 -56.23
C LYS A 731 -8.23 -8.33 -56.96
N GLY A 732 -7.15 -9.11 -56.92
CA GLY A 732 -7.02 -10.41 -57.57
C GLY A 732 -7.50 -11.60 -56.72
N GLY A 733 -8.24 -11.35 -55.64
CA GLY A 733 -8.83 -12.39 -54.79
C GLY A 733 -7.94 -12.91 -53.65
N LEU A 734 -6.74 -12.33 -53.44
CA LEU A 734 -5.98 -12.60 -52.22
C LEU A 734 -6.60 -11.85 -51.03
N PRO A 735 -6.70 -12.47 -49.84
CA PRO A 735 -7.25 -11.86 -48.62
C PRO A 735 -6.25 -10.87 -47.98
N LEU A 736 -5.82 -9.86 -48.73
CA LEU A 736 -4.78 -8.90 -48.34
C LEU A 736 -5.28 -7.46 -48.44
N PHE A 737 -4.87 -6.63 -47.48
CA PHE A 737 -4.95 -5.17 -47.59
C PHE A 737 -3.73 -4.49 -47.00
N CYS A 738 -3.54 -3.22 -47.35
CA CYS A 738 -2.41 -2.40 -46.93
C CYS A 738 -2.89 -1.04 -46.42
N SER A 739 -2.06 -0.38 -45.63
CA SER A 739 -2.22 1.02 -45.24
C SER A 739 -0.87 1.71 -45.13
N ALA A 740 -0.79 2.94 -45.62
CA ALA A 740 0.46 3.68 -45.82
C ALA A 740 0.41 5.04 -45.13
N SER A 741 1.54 5.48 -44.58
CA SER A 741 1.59 6.62 -43.65
C SER A 741 2.71 7.62 -43.95
N ASP A 742 2.51 8.85 -43.48
CA ASP A 742 3.52 9.91 -43.46
C ASP A 742 4.76 9.59 -42.60
N ASP A 743 4.74 8.50 -41.82
CA ASP A 743 5.94 7.95 -41.15
C ASP A 743 6.88 7.18 -42.09
N GLY A 744 6.50 6.97 -43.35
CA GLY A 744 7.33 6.27 -44.34
C GLY A 744 7.21 4.73 -44.28
N SER A 745 6.32 4.20 -43.42
CA SER A 745 6.02 2.78 -43.34
C SER A 745 4.70 2.41 -44.02
N ILE A 746 4.60 1.13 -44.39
CA ILE A 746 3.39 0.53 -44.94
C ILE A 746 3.10 -0.73 -44.13
N HIS A 747 1.90 -0.81 -43.54
CA HIS A 747 1.46 -1.97 -42.80
C HIS A 747 0.59 -2.86 -43.69
N VAL A 748 1.01 -4.11 -43.87
CA VAL A 748 0.31 -5.15 -44.65
C VAL A 748 -0.44 -6.08 -43.69
N PHE A 749 -1.67 -6.40 -44.04
CA PHE A 749 -2.62 -7.17 -43.24
C PHE A 749 -3.26 -8.29 -44.05
N HIS A 750 -3.60 -9.36 -43.36
CA HIS A 750 -4.51 -10.41 -43.82
C HIS A 750 -5.93 -10.07 -43.39
N ALA A 751 -6.92 -10.40 -44.23
CA ALA A 751 -8.33 -10.30 -43.91
C ALA A 751 -9.11 -11.48 -44.50
N THR A 752 -9.38 -12.53 -43.71
CA THR A 752 -10.37 -13.53 -44.15
C THR A 752 -11.76 -12.98 -43.90
N ILE A 753 -12.46 -12.72 -44.99
CA ILE A 753 -13.91 -12.50 -45.00
C ILE A 753 -14.55 -13.85 -45.28
N TYR A 754 -15.53 -14.20 -44.46
CA TYR A 754 -16.32 -15.41 -44.60
C TYR A 754 -17.62 -15.07 -45.34
N ASP A 755 -18.10 -15.97 -46.20
CA ASP A 755 -19.41 -15.79 -46.86
C ASP A 755 -20.59 -16.16 -45.94
N ASP A 756 -20.33 -16.69 -44.73
CA ASP A 756 -21.34 -16.97 -43.71
C ASP A 756 -21.61 -15.72 -42.86
N LEU A 757 -22.84 -15.23 -42.95
CA LEU A 757 -23.38 -14.02 -42.33
C LEU A 757 -23.17 -13.95 -40.80
N MET A 758 -23.02 -15.09 -40.12
CA MET A 758 -22.83 -15.13 -38.67
C MET A 758 -21.36 -14.98 -38.22
N SER A 759 -20.40 -14.89 -39.15
CA SER A 759 -18.96 -14.98 -38.85
C SER A 759 -18.17 -13.71 -39.21
N ASN A 760 -17.72 -13.00 -38.17
CA ASN A 760 -16.98 -11.73 -38.30
C ASN A 760 -15.60 -11.89 -39.00
N PRO A 761 -15.14 -10.90 -39.78
CA PRO A 761 -13.89 -10.99 -40.54
C PRO A 761 -12.63 -11.01 -39.65
N LEU A 762 -11.74 -11.97 -39.88
CA LEU A 762 -10.50 -12.13 -39.12
C LEU A 762 -9.39 -11.25 -39.71
N LEU A 763 -8.99 -10.22 -38.96
CA LEU A 763 -7.97 -9.25 -39.37
C LEU A 763 -6.66 -9.46 -38.60
N VAL A 764 -5.59 -9.84 -39.32
CA VAL A 764 -4.26 -10.19 -38.76
C VAL A 764 -3.16 -9.28 -39.36
N PRO A 765 -2.31 -8.63 -38.54
CA PRO A 765 -1.14 -7.90 -39.06
C PRO A 765 -0.07 -8.88 -39.56
N LEU A 766 0.46 -8.66 -40.77
CA LEU A 766 1.48 -9.53 -41.36
C LEU A 766 2.89 -8.91 -41.32
N LYS A 767 3.03 -7.65 -41.75
CA LYS A 767 4.36 -7.01 -41.90
C LYS A 767 4.28 -5.48 -41.86
N LYS A 768 5.18 -4.85 -41.10
CA LYS A 768 5.61 -3.45 -41.29
C LYS A 768 6.69 -3.43 -42.36
N LEU A 769 6.40 -2.85 -43.52
CA LEU A 769 7.35 -2.57 -44.58
C LEU A 769 7.95 -1.18 -44.33
N THR A 770 9.27 -1.07 -44.40
CA THR A 770 10.02 0.17 -44.17
C THR A 770 11.06 0.34 -45.27
N GLY A 771 11.37 1.59 -45.63
CA GLY A 771 12.43 1.90 -46.60
C GLY A 771 12.28 3.25 -47.30
N HIS A 772 11.06 3.78 -47.42
CA HIS A 772 10.86 5.14 -47.94
C HIS A 772 11.44 6.17 -46.97
N LYS A 773 12.12 7.18 -47.51
CA LYS A 773 12.67 8.28 -46.71
C LYS A 773 11.59 9.32 -46.44
N VAL A 774 11.42 9.69 -45.18
CA VAL A 774 10.54 10.80 -44.79
C VAL A 774 11.17 12.13 -45.23
N ILE A 775 10.42 12.96 -45.96
CA ILE A 775 10.84 14.30 -46.41
C ILE A 775 9.75 15.31 -46.04
N ASN A 776 10.14 16.42 -45.39
CA ASN A 776 9.22 17.47 -44.93
C ASN A 776 8.00 16.91 -44.17
N SER A 777 8.27 15.97 -43.26
CA SER A 777 7.31 15.18 -42.49
C SER A 777 6.36 14.26 -43.27
N LEU A 778 6.40 14.24 -44.61
CA LEU A 778 5.66 13.32 -45.48
C LEU A 778 6.43 12.01 -45.70
N GLY A 779 5.70 10.92 -45.92
CA GLY A 779 6.24 9.55 -46.02
C GLY A 779 5.81 8.86 -47.32
N VAL A 780 4.94 7.86 -47.21
CA VAL A 780 4.31 7.20 -48.36
C VAL A 780 2.98 7.89 -48.66
N LEU A 781 2.83 8.39 -49.89
CA LEU A 781 1.70 9.22 -50.29
C LEU A 781 0.57 8.41 -50.93
N ASP A 782 0.91 7.39 -51.72
CA ASP A 782 -0.07 6.49 -52.33
C ASP A 782 0.46 5.06 -52.48
N VAL A 783 -0.44 4.09 -52.58
CA VAL A 783 -0.17 2.65 -52.64
C VAL A 783 -1.23 1.92 -53.48
N CYS A 784 -0.79 0.97 -54.32
CA CYS A 784 -1.66 0.14 -55.14
C CYS A 784 -1.18 -1.32 -55.17
N TRP A 785 -2.11 -2.28 -55.15
CA TRP A 785 -1.78 -3.70 -55.32
C TRP A 785 -1.67 -4.10 -56.80
N HIS A 786 -0.75 -5.00 -57.11
CA HIS A 786 -0.73 -5.69 -58.41
C HIS A 786 -2.02 -6.52 -58.59
N PRO A 787 -2.67 -6.53 -59.78
CA PRO A 787 -4.01 -7.11 -59.96
C PRO A 787 -4.12 -8.63 -59.81
N LYS A 788 -3.02 -9.37 -59.62
CA LYS A 788 -3.01 -10.85 -59.50
C LYS A 788 -2.11 -11.33 -58.36
N GLU A 789 -0.80 -11.09 -58.50
CA GLU A 789 0.20 -11.55 -57.52
C GLU A 789 0.20 -10.71 -56.24
N ALA A 790 0.81 -11.24 -55.17
CA ALA A 790 0.93 -10.62 -53.85
C ALA A 790 1.99 -9.49 -53.81
N TRP A 791 2.02 -8.63 -54.84
CA TRP A 791 2.97 -7.54 -54.97
C TRP A 791 2.32 -6.19 -54.72
N LEU A 792 3.06 -5.29 -54.09
CA LEU A 792 2.60 -3.96 -53.71
C LEU A 792 3.46 -2.89 -54.38
N PHE A 793 2.84 -1.83 -54.88
CA PHE A 793 3.51 -0.63 -55.38
C PHE A 793 3.25 0.54 -54.44
N SER A 794 4.27 1.33 -54.13
CA SER A 794 4.16 2.53 -53.29
C SER A 794 4.86 3.74 -53.88
N ALA A 795 4.30 4.93 -53.62
CA ALA A 795 4.85 6.22 -54.03
C ALA A 795 5.33 7.02 -52.80
N GLY A 796 6.58 7.45 -52.83
CA GLY A 796 7.21 8.17 -51.73
C GLY A 796 7.26 9.69 -51.93
N ALA A 797 7.30 10.39 -50.79
CA ALA A 797 7.79 11.77 -50.72
C ALA A 797 9.28 11.88 -51.13
N ASP A 798 10.01 10.76 -51.11
CA ASP A 798 11.43 10.63 -51.50
C ASP A 798 11.69 10.57 -53.01
N SER A 799 10.73 10.96 -53.84
CA SER A 799 10.75 10.92 -55.32
C SER A 799 10.97 9.52 -55.92
N THR A 800 10.94 8.46 -55.11
CA THR A 800 10.96 7.06 -55.59
C THR A 800 9.55 6.47 -55.57
N ALA A 801 9.26 5.62 -56.55
CA ALA A 801 8.24 4.57 -56.35
C ALA A 801 8.96 3.24 -56.09
N ARG A 802 8.29 2.29 -55.43
CA ARG A 802 8.89 1.01 -55.03
C ARG A 802 7.94 -0.15 -55.22
N LEU A 803 8.48 -1.27 -55.70
CA LEU A 803 7.84 -2.58 -55.78
C LEU A 803 8.25 -3.42 -54.57
N TRP A 804 7.28 -3.96 -53.85
CA TRP A 804 7.46 -4.89 -52.74
C TRP A 804 6.97 -6.29 -53.15
N THR A 805 7.81 -7.30 -52.91
CA THR A 805 7.55 -8.70 -53.24
C THR A 805 7.67 -9.58 -52.00
N SER A 806 7.15 -10.81 -52.09
CA SER A 806 7.31 -11.88 -51.08
C SER A 806 8.78 -12.24 -50.84
#